data_AF-A0A8D0HJI6-F1
#
_entry.id   AF-A0A8D0HJI6-F1
#
_cell.length_a   1.000
_cell.length_b   1.000
_cell.length_c   1.000
_cell.angle_alpha   90.00
_cell.angle_beta   90.00
_cell.angle_gamma   90.00
#
_symmetry.space_group_name_H-M   'P 1'
#
loop_
_entity.id
_entity.type
_entity.pdbx_description
1 polymer ?
#
loop_
_entity_poly.entity_id
_entity_poly.type
_entity_poly.pdbx_seq_one_letter_code
_entity_poly.pdbx_strand_id
1 'polypeptide(L)'
;MKQTLEGNYPLPLDDLTVNQTLKGEQRRSKTRQKENQVFKGGNDILFSGNQIQMADWKRDGQESDGSSSKGSDGNPEYEAPRVAVTLNITVGTNSSPQKEKRDYDDYRNTERNADDFDIYGEDDEDPGLRTLNGNVRQYFIAAVEVLWDYGSQKHPPFLRARDPRSVWKQFSHQYKKVVFQEYLDDSFTQPLERGELDEHLGILGPYIRAEVKDVIMVIFKNLASRPYSFHSNLLPYKGTIEGDNQCSQEPVQPGRLCKYTLKVLPQMGPTANEFDCKAWAYFSNVNLEKDLHSGLIGPVITCQPGVLSSAFGRQLAVQEFSLLFTTFDETKSWYFDENMEQNCRPPCQIQQDSPEFKRSNSFHAINGYVMDMLPGLVMAQHQRIRWHLLNMGSTEDIHSVHFHGQLFTIKTNQEYRMGVHNLYPGVFGTVEMHPIRPGIWQVECEVGEHQQAGMSALFLVYNPECQRPLGLALGSIADSQITASGQYGQWAPRLARLGYSGSINAWSTDGGNSWIQVDLLRPMILHGIKTQGARQKFSSLYISQFVIFYSLDGESWKGYKGNATSSQKVFLGNVDAAGVKDNPFNPPIVGRYIRLHPTYYNIRTMLRMELIGCDLNSCSMPLGMESKVISNQQITASSYSDNIFTTWTPSQARLNLQGRTNAWRPKANGQKEWLQVNFGKTMRVTGIITQGAKAVFTNMYVKEFAVSSSLDGIHWTPVVQGGDEKIFHGNQDHVSPVVNAFDPPLFGQYMRIHPRRWQNHIALRMEFLGCDTQQKGL
;
A
#
# COMPACT_ATOMS: atom_id res chain seq x y z
N MET A 1 5.27 -58.49 9.38
CA MET A 1 6.37 -59.09 10.16
C MET A 1 6.89 -58.04 11.11
N LYS A 2 6.78 -58.28 12.41
CA LYS A 2 7.36 -57.50 13.49
C LYS A 2 8.82 -57.94 13.68
N GLN A 3 9.74 -57.02 13.92
CA GLN A 3 10.92 -57.29 14.75
C GLN A 3 11.37 -56.01 15.46
N THR A 4 11.36 -56.11 16.78
CA THR A 4 11.84 -55.21 17.84
C THR A 4 13.21 -55.70 18.33
N LEU A 5 14.04 -54.81 18.91
CA LEU A 5 15.02 -54.96 20.03
C LEU A 5 16.07 -53.82 19.89
N GLU A 6 16.09 -52.79 20.74
CA GLU A 6 16.68 -52.66 22.10
C GLU A 6 18.18 -52.30 22.14
N GLY A 7 18.52 -51.20 22.85
CA GLY A 7 19.69 -51.16 23.76
C GLY A 7 20.78 -50.07 23.63
N ASN A 8 20.71 -49.06 24.54
CA ASN A 8 21.78 -48.59 25.48
C ASN A 8 22.74 -47.38 25.22
N TYR A 9 22.40 -46.25 25.91
CA TYR A 9 23.16 -45.35 26.86
C TYR A 9 24.46 -44.59 26.47
N PRO A 10 24.92 -43.52 27.21
CA PRO A 10 24.35 -42.76 28.36
C PRO A 10 24.42 -41.20 28.27
N LEU A 11 23.72 -40.50 29.18
CA LEU A 11 23.91 -39.08 29.55
C LEU A 11 24.32 -38.99 31.03
N PRO A 12 25.24 -38.10 31.44
CA PRO A 12 25.58 -37.90 32.85
C PRO A 12 24.70 -36.84 33.52
N LEU A 13 24.33 -37.14 34.77
CA LEU A 13 23.88 -36.18 35.79
C LEU A 13 25.08 -35.40 36.34
N ASP A 14 24.85 -34.15 36.75
CA ASP A 14 25.33 -33.66 38.04
C ASP A 14 24.36 -32.61 38.61
N ASP A 15 24.28 -32.65 39.94
CA ASP A 15 23.27 -32.11 40.85
C ASP A 15 23.64 -30.70 41.35
N LEU A 16 22.65 -29.90 41.81
CA LEU A 16 22.73 -29.10 43.04
C LEU A 16 21.47 -28.24 43.30
N THR A 17 20.88 -28.52 44.45
CA THR A 17 19.67 -28.03 45.11
C THR A 17 19.71 -26.58 45.60
N VAL A 18 18.57 -25.85 45.57
CA VAL A 18 18.20 -24.85 46.61
C VAL A 18 16.68 -24.79 46.84
N ASN A 19 16.29 -24.87 48.11
CA ASN A 19 14.95 -24.81 48.69
C ASN A 19 14.16 -23.50 48.41
N GLN A 20 12.84 -23.60 48.22
CA GLN A 20 11.90 -22.50 48.49
C GLN A 20 10.74 -22.94 49.39
N THR A 21 10.70 -22.35 50.57
CA THR A 21 9.61 -22.39 51.54
C THR A 21 8.64 -21.23 51.29
N LEU A 22 7.36 -21.55 51.13
CA LEU A 22 6.25 -20.60 51.02
C LEU A 22 5.79 -20.17 52.43
N LYS A 23 5.82 -18.86 52.70
CA LYS A 23 5.00 -18.20 53.73
C LYS A 23 4.26 -17.03 53.08
N GLY A 24 2.94 -17.05 53.21
CA GLY A 24 2.07 -15.96 52.74
C GLY A 24 2.04 -14.78 53.70
N GLU A 25 1.63 -13.62 53.19
CA GLU A 25 0.94 -12.62 53.98
C GLU A 25 0.19 -11.59 53.12
N GLN A 26 -0.87 -11.06 53.75
CA GLN A 26 -1.97 -10.26 53.24
C GLN A 26 -1.56 -8.87 52.72
N ARG A 27 -2.22 -8.38 51.68
CA ARG A 27 -2.26 -6.93 51.36
C ARG A 27 -3.62 -6.32 51.72
N ARG A 28 -3.62 -5.53 52.79
CA ARG A 28 -4.67 -4.59 53.18
C ARG A 28 -4.60 -3.31 52.35
N SER A 29 -5.78 -2.86 51.94
CA SER A 29 -6.12 -1.51 51.47
C SER A 29 -5.80 -0.42 52.50
N LYS A 30 -5.23 0.71 52.07
CA LYS A 30 -5.41 2.01 52.75
C LYS A 30 -5.41 3.19 51.76
N THR A 31 -6.52 3.89 51.79
CA THR A 31 -6.83 5.26 51.34
C THR A 31 -5.87 6.28 51.95
N ARG A 32 -5.56 7.38 51.23
CA ARG A 32 -5.12 8.64 51.85
C ARG A 32 -5.64 9.85 51.06
N GLN A 33 -6.18 10.80 51.83
CA GLN A 33 -6.75 12.09 51.43
C GLN A 33 -5.94 13.19 52.15
N LYS A 34 -5.78 14.34 51.47
CA LYS A 34 -5.34 15.68 51.95
C LYS A 34 -3.87 15.78 52.41
N GLU A 35 -3.13 16.87 52.20
CA GLU A 35 -3.50 18.29 52.33
C GLU A 35 -2.46 19.22 51.64
N ASN A 36 -2.89 20.43 51.27
CA ASN A 36 -2.07 21.54 50.79
C ASN A 36 -1.14 22.08 51.88
N GLN A 37 0.09 22.52 51.54
CA GLN A 37 0.63 23.78 52.04
C GLN A 37 1.84 24.30 51.25
N VAL A 38 1.84 25.62 51.13
CA VAL A 38 2.75 26.56 50.45
C VAL A 38 4.05 26.74 51.24
N PHE A 39 5.21 26.93 50.59
CA PHE A 39 6.19 27.94 51.01
C PHE A 39 7.19 28.31 49.90
N LYS A 40 7.60 29.58 49.97
CA LYS A 40 8.38 30.42 49.04
C LYS A 40 9.91 30.21 49.11
N GLY A 41 10.58 30.68 48.05
CA GLY A 41 11.96 31.22 48.05
C GLY A 41 12.96 30.37 47.26
N GLY A 42 13.78 30.87 46.33
CA GLY A 42 14.03 32.23 45.85
C GLY A 42 15.14 32.24 44.77
N ASN A 43 15.42 33.45 44.28
CA ASN A 43 16.61 33.97 43.61
C ASN A 43 16.81 33.85 42.08
N ASP A 44 16.66 35.04 41.50
CA ASP A 44 17.19 35.66 40.28
C ASP A 44 18.63 35.32 39.87
N ILE A 45 18.91 35.39 38.55
CA ILE A 45 19.92 36.28 37.91
C ILE A 45 19.71 36.36 36.36
N LEU A 46 19.53 37.61 35.91
CA LEU A 46 19.82 38.35 34.66
C LEU A 46 19.53 37.86 33.20
N PHE A 47 18.75 38.72 32.51
CA PHE A 47 18.86 39.37 31.16
C PHE A 47 19.14 38.50 29.90
N SER A 48 18.49 38.73 28.74
CA SER A 48 18.03 39.98 28.13
C SER A 48 16.86 39.76 27.14
N GLY A 49 15.94 40.72 27.04
CA GLY A 49 14.89 40.77 26.02
C GLY A 49 14.52 42.23 25.74
N ASN A 50 14.64 42.65 24.48
CA ASN A 50 14.29 43.99 24.03
C ASN A 50 12.77 44.17 23.94
N GLN A 51 12.31 45.27 24.53
CA GLN A 51 10.96 45.85 24.47
C GLN A 51 10.66 46.41 23.08
N ILE A 52 9.37 46.60 22.75
CA ILE A 52 8.67 47.91 22.88
C ILE A 52 7.18 47.75 22.56
N GLN A 53 6.39 48.46 23.37
CA GLN A 53 4.94 48.47 23.51
C GLN A 53 4.32 49.71 22.82
N MET A 54 3.02 49.62 22.53
CA MET A 54 2.14 50.67 21.99
C MET A 54 1.98 51.91 22.89
N ALA A 55 1.59 53.06 22.29
CA ALA A 55 0.73 54.06 22.93
C ALA A 55 0.00 54.98 21.92
N ASP A 56 -1.27 55.27 22.24
CA ASP A 56 -2.27 56.17 21.63
C ASP A 56 -1.86 57.64 21.48
N TRP A 57 -2.42 58.35 20.48
CA TRP A 57 -2.73 59.79 20.55
C TRP A 57 -4.07 60.15 19.86
N LYS A 58 -4.73 61.15 20.45
CA LYS A 58 -6.08 61.68 20.21
C LYS A 58 -6.08 62.88 19.25
N ARG A 59 -7.20 63.01 18.50
CA ARG A 59 -8.03 64.22 18.21
C ARG A 59 -7.39 65.42 17.47
N ASP A 60 -7.95 65.77 16.31
CA ASP A 60 -8.72 67.01 16.11
C ASP A 60 -9.44 66.99 14.75
N GLY A 61 -10.63 67.59 14.70
CA GLY A 61 -11.53 67.60 13.56
C GLY A 61 -11.56 68.93 12.82
N GLN A 62 -12.12 68.90 11.62
CA GLN A 62 -12.84 70.03 11.02
C GLN A 62 -13.83 69.51 9.97
N GLU A 63 -15.10 69.78 10.22
CA GLU A 63 -16.22 69.64 9.29
C GLU A 63 -16.14 70.72 8.20
N SER A 64 -16.62 70.38 6.99
CA SER A 64 -17.45 71.32 6.23
C SER A 64 -18.44 70.55 5.36
N ASP A 65 -19.67 71.06 5.42
CA ASP A 65 -20.93 70.51 4.95
C ASP A 65 -21.07 70.40 3.42
N GLY A 66 -22.01 69.53 3.01
CA GLY A 66 -22.54 69.46 1.66
C GLY A 66 -23.68 68.45 1.53
N SER A 67 -24.89 68.88 1.87
CA SER A 67 -26.15 68.13 1.97
C SER A 67 -26.80 67.71 0.63
N SER A 68 -27.40 66.50 0.66
CA SER A 68 -28.71 66.08 0.10
C SER A 68 -29.06 66.36 -1.38
N SER A 69 -29.47 65.33 -2.13
CA SER A 69 -30.86 64.80 -2.21
C SER A 69 -31.09 63.94 -3.47
N LYS A 70 -32.17 63.16 -3.42
CA LYS A 70 -32.64 62.03 -4.24
C LYS A 70 -32.96 62.32 -5.72
N GLY A 71 -32.90 61.27 -6.55
CA GLY A 71 -33.63 61.17 -7.83
C GLY A 71 -33.33 59.87 -8.59
N SER A 72 -34.36 59.18 -9.05
CA SER A 72 -34.39 57.83 -9.64
C SER A 72 -34.12 57.77 -11.15
N ASP A 73 -33.95 56.53 -11.62
CA ASP A 73 -34.18 55.98 -12.96
C ASP A 73 -33.02 55.92 -13.98
N GLY A 74 -32.86 54.71 -14.56
CA GLY A 74 -32.34 54.51 -15.92
C GLY A 74 -31.12 53.58 -16.05
N ASN A 75 -31.36 52.32 -16.41
CA ASN A 75 -30.39 51.43 -17.08
C ASN A 75 -29.95 52.05 -18.43
N PRO A 76 -28.75 51.71 -18.96
CA PRO A 76 -28.73 50.65 -19.98
C PRO A 76 -27.55 49.68 -19.92
N GLU A 77 -27.83 48.47 -20.41
CA GLU A 77 -26.92 47.37 -20.73
C GLU A 77 -25.93 47.73 -21.86
N TYR A 78 -24.75 47.10 -21.81
CA TYR A 78 -23.89 46.89 -22.98
C TYR A 78 -23.51 45.40 -23.03
N GLU A 79 -23.80 44.78 -24.18
CA GLU A 79 -23.66 43.37 -24.50
C GLU A 79 -22.83 43.24 -25.80
N ALA A 80 -21.90 42.28 -25.88
CA ALA A 80 -21.37 41.68 -27.12
C ALA A 80 -20.53 40.42 -26.80
N PRO A 81 -20.28 39.48 -27.74
CA PRO A 81 -21.20 38.40 -28.04
C PRO A 81 -20.53 37.00 -28.03
N ARG A 82 -21.33 35.93 -27.98
CA ARG A 82 -20.92 34.57 -28.40
C ARG A 82 -21.94 34.01 -29.39
N VAL A 83 -21.47 33.75 -30.61
CA VAL A 83 -22.23 33.10 -31.67
C VAL A 83 -22.07 31.58 -31.50
N ALA A 84 -23.21 30.89 -31.39
CA ALA A 84 -23.33 29.45 -31.60
C ALA A 84 -24.26 29.25 -32.81
N VAL A 85 -23.85 28.39 -33.74
CA VAL A 85 -24.72 27.87 -34.80
C VAL A 85 -24.74 26.36 -34.68
N THR A 86 -25.91 25.83 -34.37
CA THR A 86 -26.32 24.44 -34.49
C THR A 86 -26.83 24.18 -35.90
N LEU A 87 -26.57 22.98 -36.44
CA LEU A 87 -27.39 22.41 -37.52
C LEU A 87 -27.62 20.91 -37.31
N ASN A 88 -28.83 20.49 -37.71
CA ASN A 88 -29.56 19.28 -37.39
C ASN A 88 -29.36 18.12 -38.40
N ILE A 89 -29.37 16.89 -37.87
CA ILE A 89 -30.16 15.69 -38.25
C ILE A 89 -30.34 15.32 -39.74
N THR A 90 -29.90 14.12 -40.18
CA THR A 90 -30.76 12.94 -40.56
C THR A 90 -30.03 11.81 -41.31
N VAL A 91 -30.18 10.58 -40.75
CA VAL A 91 -30.49 9.25 -41.34
C VAL A 91 -29.75 8.73 -42.58
N GLY A 92 -29.16 7.52 -42.44
CA GLY A 92 -28.87 6.61 -43.56
C GLY A 92 -28.07 5.36 -43.16
N THR A 93 -28.72 4.21 -43.08
CA THR A 93 -28.20 2.86 -42.79
C THR A 93 -27.42 2.22 -43.95
N ASN A 94 -26.28 1.55 -43.69
CA ASN A 94 -26.00 0.12 -44.01
C ASN A 94 -24.51 -0.25 -44.26
N SER A 95 -24.16 -1.43 -43.72
CA SER A 95 -23.23 -2.48 -44.18
C SER A 95 -21.73 -2.22 -44.35
N SER A 96 -20.94 -3.08 -43.69
CA SER A 96 -19.54 -3.42 -43.95
C SER A 96 -19.44 -4.60 -44.98
N PRO A 97 -18.26 -5.17 -45.29
CA PRO A 97 -17.42 -4.83 -46.47
C PRO A 97 -17.11 -6.05 -47.37
N GLN A 98 -16.56 -5.85 -48.60
CA GLN A 98 -15.43 -6.63 -49.20
C GLN A 98 -15.24 -6.47 -50.74
N LYS A 99 -13.95 -6.36 -51.11
CA LYS A 99 -13.17 -6.95 -52.25
C LYS A 99 -13.36 -6.60 -53.74
N GLU A 100 -12.18 -6.27 -54.31
CA GLU A 100 -11.53 -6.73 -55.57
C GLU A 100 -11.74 -6.01 -56.95
N LYS A 101 -10.61 -5.43 -57.42
CA LYS A 101 -9.94 -5.42 -58.75
C LYS A 101 -10.64 -5.01 -60.07
N ARG A 102 -9.85 -4.26 -60.87
CA ARG A 102 -9.57 -4.27 -62.36
C ARG A 102 -9.39 -2.81 -62.84
N ASP A 103 -8.67 -2.40 -63.89
CA ASP A 103 -7.57 -2.80 -64.79
C ASP A 103 -7.47 -1.64 -65.83
N TYR A 104 -6.37 -1.57 -66.61
CA TYR A 104 -6.13 -0.76 -67.85
C TYR A 104 -5.75 0.73 -67.68
N ASP A 105 -4.76 1.33 -68.39
CA ASP A 105 -4.25 1.12 -69.76
C ASP A 105 -2.72 1.32 -69.95
N ASP A 106 -2.26 0.79 -71.08
CA ASP A 106 -0.92 0.57 -71.66
C ASP A 106 -0.35 1.79 -72.43
N TYR A 107 0.99 1.95 -72.52
CA TYR A 107 1.73 2.30 -73.75
C TYR A 107 3.26 2.07 -73.60
N ARG A 108 3.64 0.83 -73.92
CA ARG A 108 4.82 0.31 -74.64
C ARG A 108 6.08 1.17 -74.97
N ASN A 109 7.22 0.53 -74.66
CA ASN A 109 8.64 0.70 -75.05
C ASN A 109 8.98 1.05 -76.51
N THR A 110 10.14 1.72 -76.67
CA THR A 110 11.15 1.42 -77.71
C THR A 110 12.57 1.50 -77.13
N GLU A 111 13.32 0.41 -77.25
CA GLU A 111 14.77 0.30 -77.02
C GLU A 111 15.57 0.93 -78.19
N ARG A 112 16.70 1.59 -77.89
CA ARG A 112 18.04 1.36 -78.49
C ARG A 112 19.11 2.36 -78.05
N ASN A 113 20.16 1.81 -77.43
CA ASN A 113 21.61 2.11 -77.41
C ASN A 113 22.16 3.49 -77.85
N ALA A 114 22.95 4.10 -76.95
CA ALA A 114 24.27 4.76 -77.15
C ALA A 114 24.65 5.44 -75.81
N ASP A 115 25.53 4.82 -75.02
CA ASP A 115 26.96 5.15 -74.89
C ASP A 115 27.24 6.49 -74.17
N ASP A 116 27.98 6.35 -73.07
CA ASP A 116 28.98 7.27 -72.52
C ASP A 116 28.51 8.45 -71.64
N PHE A 117 28.77 8.35 -70.32
CA PHE A 117 29.60 9.29 -69.56
C PHE A 117 29.70 8.83 -68.09
N ASP A 118 30.68 7.94 -67.80
CA ASP A 118 31.18 7.69 -66.45
C ASP A 118 32.30 8.68 -66.13
N ILE A 119 32.10 9.53 -65.12
CA ILE A 119 33.13 10.39 -64.53
C ILE A 119 33.11 10.12 -63.01
N TYR A 120 34.03 9.25 -62.59
CA TYR A 120 34.62 9.05 -61.25
C TYR A 120 33.68 9.12 -60.02
N GLY A 121 33.59 8.14 -59.12
CA GLY A 121 34.38 6.96 -58.82
C GLY A 121 33.85 6.40 -57.50
N GLU A 122 33.95 5.09 -57.33
CA GLU A 122 33.56 4.34 -56.14
C GLU A 122 34.15 4.94 -54.85
N ASP A 123 33.28 5.38 -53.95
CA ASP A 123 33.43 5.16 -52.52
C ASP A 123 32.11 4.52 -52.07
N ASP A 124 32.19 3.27 -51.64
CA ASP A 124 31.09 2.49 -51.07
C ASP A 124 30.56 3.17 -49.79
N GLU A 125 29.70 4.17 -49.93
CA GLU A 125 28.79 4.57 -48.86
C GLU A 125 27.57 3.63 -48.88
N ASP A 126 27.75 2.53 -48.15
CA ASP A 126 26.70 1.63 -47.69
C ASP A 126 25.43 2.45 -47.29
N PRO A 127 24.27 2.30 -47.95
CA PRO A 127 23.06 3.08 -47.65
C PRO A 127 22.35 2.58 -46.37
N GLY A 128 23.12 2.18 -45.36
CA GLY A 128 22.68 1.50 -44.16
C GLY A 128 22.57 2.36 -42.91
N LEU A 129 22.36 3.69 -43.00
CA LEU A 129 22.52 4.54 -41.80
C LEU A 129 21.56 5.73 -41.65
N ARG A 130 20.23 5.58 -41.85
CA ARG A 130 19.24 6.60 -41.40
C ARG A 130 17.89 6.06 -40.91
N THR A 131 17.88 4.97 -40.14
CA THR A 131 16.74 4.65 -39.27
C THR A 131 17.22 3.94 -38.00
N LEU A 132 17.44 4.69 -36.92
CA LEU A 132 17.41 4.13 -35.57
C LEU A 132 15.97 3.63 -35.32
N ASN A 133 15.70 2.36 -35.60
CA ASN A 133 14.41 1.71 -35.33
C ASN A 133 14.27 1.35 -33.83
N GLY A 134 14.49 2.30 -32.92
CA GLY A 134 14.39 2.11 -31.47
C GLY A 134 14.56 3.41 -30.68
N ASN A 135 13.94 3.49 -29.50
CA ASN A 135 14.00 4.68 -28.64
C ASN A 135 15.27 4.67 -27.78
N VAL A 136 15.83 5.86 -27.52
CA VAL A 136 16.93 6.04 -26.56
C VAL A 136 16.33 6.30 -25.18
N ARG A 137 16.64 5.45 -24.21
CA ARG A 137 16.18 5.56 -22.82
C ARG A 137 17.34 5.94 -21.91
N GLN A 138 17.23 7.07 -21.23
CA GLN A 138 18.28 7.62 -20.37
C GLN A 138 17.96 7.33 -18.90
N TYR A 139 18.96 6.89 -18.15
CA TYR A 139 18.89 6.62 -16.71
C TYR A 139 20.06 7.30 -16.00
N PHE A 140 19.77 8.08 -14.95
CA PHE A 140 20.78 8.72 -14.10
C PHE A 140 20.93 7.89 -12.84
N ILE A 141 22.05 7.19 -12.70
CA ILE A 141 22.29 6.27 -11.58
C ILE A 141 23.59 6.65 -10.88
N ALA A 142 23.60 6.62 -9.55
CA ALA A 142 24.83 6.79 -8.78
C ALA A 142 25.02 5.66 -7.78
N ALA A 143 26.28 5.34 -7.47
CA ALA A 143 26.62 4.48 -6.35
C ALA A 143 26.78 5.35 -5.10
N VAL A 144 25.98 5.08 -4.07
CA VAL A 144 25.89 5.88 -2.83
C VAL A 144 26.04 4.96 -1.62
N GLU A 145 26.81 5.41 -0.63
CA GLU A 145 26.97 4.71 0.65
C GLU A 145 25.76 5.00 1.56
N VAL A 146 25.14 3.95 2.10
CA VAL A 146 23.96 4.03 2.97
C VAL A 146 24.16 3.16 4.21
N LEU A 147 23.54 3.56 5.32
CA LEU A 147 23.42 2.70 6.50
C LEU A 147 22.23 1.76 6.28
N TRP A 148 22.48 0.46 6.42
CA TRP A 148 21.53 -0.60 6.15
C TRP A 148 21.21 -1.42 7.39
N ASP A 149 19.91 -1.62 7.60
CA ASP A 149 19.38 -2.43 8.68
C ASP A 149 18.70 -3.66 8.08
N TYR A 150 19.31 -4.84 8.22
CA TYR A 150 18.79 -6.11 7.71
C TYR A 150 17.49 -6.57 8.37
N GLY A 151 17.37 -6.26 9.66
CA GLY A 151 16.18 -6.48 10.46
C GLY A 151 15.76 -5.15 11.06
N SER A 152 14.60 -4.63 10.64
CA SER A 152 13.98 -3.53 11.35
C SER A 152 13.71 -3.93 12.79
N GLN A 153 13.90 -2.99 13.72
CA GLN A 153 13.53 -3.15 15.13
C GLN A 153 12.03 -3.41 15.36
N LYS A 154 11.21 -3.44 14.31
CA LYS A 154 9.75 -3.46 14.38
C LYS A 154 9.22 -4.57 13.46
N HIS A 155 8.57 -5.56 14.06
CA HIS A 155 7.74 -6.52 13.32
C HIS A 155 6.79 -5.75 12.39
N PRO A 156 6.51 -6.25 11.16
CA PRO A 156 5.40 -5.74 10.37
C PRO A 156 4.14 -5.71 11.26
N PRO A 157 3.39 -4.60 11.34
CA PRO A 157 2.25 -4.46 12.26
C PRO A 157 1.12 -5.48 12.04
N PHE A 158 1.23 -6.32 11.00
CA PHE A 158 0.28 -7.34 10.59
C PHE A 158 0.38 -8.63 11.41
N LEU A 159 1.52 -8.90 12.05
CA LEU A 159 1.72 -10.10 12.86
C LEU A 159 1.37 -9.80 14.32
N ARG A 160 0.22 -10.27 14.80
CA ARG A 160 -0.01 -10.50 16.23
C ARG A 160 0.89 -11.67 16.65
N ALA A 161 2.14 -11.39 17.03
CA ALA A 161 3.00 -12.41 17.61
C ALA A 161 2.47 -12.80 19.01
N ARG A 162 2.24 -14.11 19.17
CA ARG A 162 2.06 -14.77 20.46
C ARG A 162 3.44 -14.74 21.15
N ASP A 163 3.46 -14.25 22.39
CA ASP A 163 4.60 -14.17 23.33
C ASP A 163 5.66 -13.06 23.12
N PRO A 164 5.59 -11.96 23.90
CA PRO A 164 6.51 -10.81 23.79
C PRO A 164 7.90 -10.96 24.45
N ARG A 165 8.34 -12.14 24.91
CA ARG A 165 9.38 -12.19 25.97
C ARG A 165 10.62 -13.08 25.79
N SER A 166 10.91 -13.70 24.64
CA SER A 166 12.03 -14.66 24.61
C SER A 166 13.12 -14.53 23.52
N VAL A 167 13.10 -13.59 22.57
CA VAL A 167 14.12 -13.62 21.48
C VAL A 167 14.82 -12.29 21.15
N TRP A 168 14.37 -11.14 21.65
CA TRP A 168 14.83 -9.86 21.09
C TRP A 168 15.89 -9.13 21.93
N LYS A 169 17.16 -9.42 21.64
CA LYS A 169 18.28 -8.55 22.05
C LYS A 169 19.50 -8.51 21.10
N GLN A 170 19.42 -9.01 19.87
CA GLN A 170 20.64 -9.27 19.07
C GLN A 170 20.80 -8.62 17.69
N PHE A 171 19.84 -7.83 17.18
CA PHE A 171 20.00 -7.19 15.86
C PHE A 171 19.76 -5.67 15.91
N SER A 172 20.65 -4.94 16.56
CA SER A 172 20.69 -3.47 16.49
C SER A 172 22.06 -2.99 16.02
N HIS A 173 22.56 -3.63 14.96
CA HIS A 173 23.79 -3.25 14.27
C HIS A 173 23.40 -2.68 12.91
N GLN A 174 23.74 -1.42 12.68
CA GLN A 174 23.60 -0.79 11.36
C GLN A 174 24.87 -1.12 10.58
N TYR A 175 24.72 -1.51 9.31
CA TYR A 175 25.83 -1.87 8.44
C TYR A 175 25.97 -0.83 7.35
N LYS A 176 27.16 -0.24 7.20
CA LYS A 176 27.46 0.62 6.08
C LYS A 176 27.60 -0.23 4.81
N LYS A 177 26.84 0.14 3.78
CA LYS A 177 26.73 -0.54 2.48
C LYS A 177 26.74 0.45 1.33
N VAL A 178 26.81 -0.05 0.10
CA VAL A 178 26.70 0.78 -1.11
C VAL A 178 25.57 0.26 -1.98
N VAL A 179 24.72 1.17 -2.44
CA VAL A 179 23.57 0.84 -3.28
C VAL A 179 23.56 1.71 -4.54
N PHE A 180 22.95 1.18 -5.60
CA PHE A 180 22.62 1.98 -6.77
C PHE A 180 21.35 2.80 -6.50
N GLN A 181 21.44 4.11 -6.67
CA GLN A 181 20.34 5.04 -6.48
C GLN A 181 20.08 5.82 -7.76
N GLU A 182 18.81 5.98 -8.11
CA GLU A 182 18.38 6.75 -9.27
C GLU A 182 18.23 8.23 -8.92
N TYR A 183 18.53 9.10 -9.88
CA TYR A 183 18.42 10.55 -9.79
C TYR A 183 17.53 11.08 -10.93
N LEU A 184 16.97 12.27 -10.74
CA LEU A 184 16.07 12.89 -11.73
C LEU A 184 16.83 13.40 -12.96
N ASP A 185 18.03 13.93 -12.76
CA ASP A 185 18.79 14.69 -13.76
C ASP A 185 20.31 14.46 -13.64
N ASP A 186 21.05 15.02 -14.59
CA ASP A 186 22.52 14.98 -14.64
C ASP A 186 23.21 15.79 -13.54
N SER A 187 22.45 16.59 -12.79
CA SER A 187 22.95 17.35 -11.64
C SER A 187 23.27 16.44 -10.44
N PHE A 188 22.61 15.27 -10.34
CA PHE A 188 22.70 14.36 -9.20
C PHE A 188 22.43 15.03 -7.84
N THR A 189 21.58 16.06 -7.81
CA THR A 189 21.26 16.80 -6.58
C THR A 189 20.05 16.22 -5.84
N GLN A 190 19.03 15.79 -6.57
CA GLN A 190 17.79 15.25 -6.01
C GLN A 190 17.67 13.75 -6.31
N PRO A 191 17.72 12.89 -5.28
CA PRO A 191 17.48 11.48 -5.47
C PRO A 191 16.03 11.24 -5.88
N LEU A 192 15.81 10.24 -6.73
CA LEU A 192 14.47 9.79 -7.07
C LEU A 192 13.93 8.95 -5.91
N GLU A 193 13.00 9.54 -5.14
CA GLU A 193 12.28 8.82 -4.10
C GLU A 193 11.54 7.61 -4.69
N ARG A 194 11.76 6.44 -4.08
CA ARG A 194 11.11 5.19 -4.48
C ARG A 194 9.63 5.27 -4.15
N GLY A 195 8.80 4.88 -5.11
CA GLY A 195 7.35 4.82 -4.90
C GLY A 195 6.90 3.52 -4.24
N GLU A 196 5.60 3.42 -3.97
CA GLU A 196 4.96 2.22 -3.42
C GLU A 196 5.24 0.96 -4.25
N LEU A 197 5.36 1.11 -5.56
CA LEU A 197 5.57 0.00 -6.49
C LEU A 197 7.02 -0.48 -6.58
N ASP A 198 7.97 0.32 -6.11
CA ASP A 198 9.40 0.02 -6.16
C ASP A 198 9.98 -0.18 -4.75
N GLU A 199 9.13 -0.13 -3.71
CA GLU A 199 9.52 -0.27 -2.32
C GLU A 199 10.12 -1.67 -2.04
N HIS A 200 9.66 -2.70 -2.75
CA HIS A 200 10.18 -4.06 -2.61
C HIS A 200 11.64 -4.20 -3.05
N LEU A 201 12.18 -3.26 -3.84
CA LEU A 201 13.57 -3.36 -4.31
C LEU A 201 14.58 -3.35 -3.17
N GLY A 202 14.29 -2.71 -2.04
CA GLY A 202 15.17 -2.76 -0.86
C GLY A 202 16.61 -2.34 -1.17
N ILE A 203 17.57 -3.25 -1.04
CA ILE A 203 18.98 -2.99 -1.37
C ILE A 203 19.25 -2.90 -2.89
N LEU A 204 18.38 -3.51 -3.72
CA LEU A 204 18.54 -3.51 -5.17
C LEU A 204 18.52 -2.10 -5.73
N GLY A 205 19.27 -1.90 -6.80
CA GLY A 205 19.19 -0.71 -7.63
C GLY A 205 17.85 -0.53 -8.35
N PRO A 206 17.63 0.64 -8.97
CA PRO A 206 16.42 0.93 -9.75
C PRO A 206 16.23 -0.02 -10.94
N TYR A 207 14.99 -0.09 -11.43
CA TYR A 207 14.67 -0.83 -12.65
C TYR A 207 15.18 -0.12 -13.91
N ILE A 208 16.05 -0.79 -14.65
CA ILE A 208 16.37 -0.39 -16.02
C ILE A 208 15.45 -1.16 -16.97
N ARG A 209 14.61 -0.47 -17.74
CA ARG A 209 13.62 -1.08 -18.64
C ARG A 209 13.89 -0.70 -20.08
N ALA A 210 13.82 -1.66 -21.00
CA ALA A 210 14.01 -1.41 -22.42
C ALA A 210 13.24 -2.39 -23.29
N GLU A 211 12.87 -1.97 -24.49
CA GLU A 211 12.34 -2.88 -25.50
C GLU A 211 13.44 -3.43 -26.41
N VAL A 212 13.16 -4.53 -27.12
CA VAL A 212 14.09 -5.03 -28.14
C VAL A 212 14.32 -3.96 -29.20
N LYS A 213 15.59 -3.69 -29.54
CA LYS A 213 16.10 -2.62 -30.42
C LYS A 213 16.24 -1.24 -29.79
N ASP A 214 15.77 -1.03 -28.56
CA ASP A 214 16.04 0.21 -27.82
C ASP A 214 17.53 0.33 -27.44
N VAL A 215 17.97 1.57 -27.22
CA VAL A 215 19.31 1.90 -26.71
C VAL A 215 19.17 2.43 -25.29
N ILE A 216 19.80 1.74 -24.34
CA ILE A 216 19.87 2.15 -22.94
C ILE A 216 21.12 3.02 -22.76
N MET A 217 20.93 4.22 -22.24
CA MET A 217 22.00 5.14 -21.88
C MET A 217 22.00 5.33 -20.37
N VAL A 218 23.00 4.75 -19.69
CA VAL A 218 23.18 4.89 -18.25
C VAL A 218 24.27 5.93 -17.98
N ILE A 219 23.89 7.03 -17.36
CA ILE A 219 24.81 8.06 -16.89
C ILE A 219 25.12 7.72 -15.43
N PHE A 220 26.29 7.13 -15.22
CA PHE A 220 26.72 6.62 -13.94
C PHE A 220 27.68 7.60 -13.24
N LYS A 221 27.38 7.97 -12.00
CA LYS A 221 28.28 8.78 -11.16
C LYS A 221 28.67 8.00 -9.91
N ASN A 222 29.96 7.92 -9.62
CA ASN A 222 30.40 7.27 -8.39
C ASN A 222 30.47 8.30 -7.26
N LEU A 223 29.60 8.20 -6.25
CA LEU A 223 29.61 9.07 -5.06
C LEU A 223 30.19 8.36 -3.82
N ALA A 224 30.64 7.12 -3.95
CA ALA A 224 31.20 6.34 -2.86
C ALA A 224 32.73 6.56 -2.71
N SER A 225 33.29 6.06 -1.61
CA SER A 225 34.72 6.20 -1.28
C SER A 225 35.66 5.40 -2.18
N ARG A 226 35.17 4.31 -2.77
CA ARG A 226 35.94 3.36 -3.60
C ARG A 226 35.55 3.46 -5.07
N PRO A 227 36.46 3.11 -5.99
CA PRO A 227 36.13 3.06 -7.41
C PRO A 227 35.22 1.87 -7.71
N TYR A 228 34.06 2.14 -8.30
CA TYR A 228 33.08 1.14 -8.72
C TYR A 228 32.83 1.25 -10.21
N SER A 229 32.19 0.24 -10.79
CA SER A 229 31.82 0.24 -12.20
C SER A 229 30.36 -0.14 -12.38
N PHE A 230 29.87 0.08 -13.60
CA PHE A 230 28.56 -0.39 -14.01
C PHE A 230 28.77 -1.43 -15.11
N HIS A 231 28.38 -2.66 -14.82
CA HIS A 231 28.45 -3.78 -15.73
C HIS A 231 27.10 -4.48 -15.80
N SER A 232 26.74 -4.96 -16.98
CA SER A 232 25.53 -5.76 -17.19
C SER A 232 25.84 -6.87 -18.17
N ASN A 233 25.03 -7.92 -18.15
CA ASN A 233 25.11 -9.03 -19.10
C ASN A 233 24.81 -8.60 -20.55
N LEU A 234 24.27 -7.40 -20.76
CA LEU A 234 24.02 -6.83 -22.09
C LEU A 234 25.32 -6.39 -22.76
N LEU A 235 25.45 -6.62 -24.07
CA LEU A 235 26.64 -6.20 -24.82
C LEU A 235 26.70 -4.67 -24.93
N PRO A 236 27.88 -4.06 -24.70
CA PRO A 236 28.07 -2.64 -24.90
C PRO A 236 27.94 -2.29 -26.39
N TYR A 237 27.23 -1.20 -26.67
CA TYR A 237 27.11 -0.68 -28.02
C TYR A 237 28.39 0.10 -28.38
N LYS A 238 29.19 -0.45 -29.29
CA LYS A 238 30.29 0.27 -29.94
C LYS A 238 29.74 1.07 -31.12
N GLY A 239 29.04 2.16 -30.83
CA GLY A 239 28.74 3.19 -31.82
C GLY A 239 29.89 4.19 -31.87
N THR A 240 30.37 4.51 -33.08
CA THR A 240 31.29 5.62 -33.39
C THR A 240 30.62 6.97 -33.06
N ILE A 241 30.43 7.26 -31.78
CA ILE A 241 30.19 8.62 -31.31
C ILE A 241 31.51 9.05 -30.69
N GLU A 242 32.38 9.61 -31.52
CA GLU A 242 33.54 10.39 -31.06
C GLU A 242 33.01 11.57 -30.23
N GLY A 243 32.94 11.35 -28.93
CA GLY A 243 32.53 12.32 -27.93
C GLY A 243 33.20 11.94 -26.62
N ASP A 244 33.98 12.88 -26.08
CA ASP A 244 35.02 12.80 -25.04
C ASP A 244 34.63 12.23 -23.65
N ASN A 245 33.64 11.34 -23.53
CA ASN A 245 33.17 10.77 -22.26
C ASN A 245 32.56 9.35 -22.42
N GLN A 246 33.03 8.55 -23.38
CA GLN A 246 32.68 7.12 -23.42
C GLN A 246 33.64 6.36 -22.51
N CYS A 247 33.11 5.70 -21.49
CA CYS A 247 33.96 4.97 -20.57
C CYS A 247 34.49 3.69 -21.20
N SER A 248 35.81 3.61 -21.28
CA SER A 248 36.55 2.34 -21.34
C SER A 248 36.14 1.45 -20.17
N GLN A 249 36.37 0.14 -20.25
CA GLN A 249 36.08 -0.85 -19.19
C GLN A 249 36.82 -0.61 -17.85
N GLU A 250 37.40 0.57 -17.65
CA GLU A 250 38.12 1.00 -16.46
C GLU A 250 37.16 1.39 -15.33
N PRO A 251 37.57 1.16 -14.07
CA PRO A 251 36.74 1.47 -12.91
C PRO A 251 36.55 2.98 -12.73
N VAL A 252 35.33 3.41 -12.39
CA VAL A 252 34.98 4.81 -12.27
C VAL A 252 35.45 5.33 -10.92
N GLN A 253 36.42 6.25 -10.95
CA GLN A 253 36.97 6.87 -9.75
C GLN A 253 35.89 7.66 -8.98
N PRO A 254 36.00 7.76 -7.64
CA PRO A 254 35.11 8.59 -6.82
C PRO A 254 34.97 10.02 -7.37
N GLY A 255 33.73 10.51 -7.42
CA GLY A 255 33.37 11.82 -7.95
C GLY A 255 33.33 11.95 -9.47
N ARG A 256 33.85 10.97 -10.23
CA ARG A 256 33.77 10.97 -11.70
C ARG A 256 32.43 10.46 -12.21
N LEU A 257 32.04 11.02 -13.37
CA LEU A 257 30.86 10.65 -14.11
C LEU A 257 31.27 9.92 -15.38
N CYS A 258 30.46 8.93 -15.75
CA CYS A 258 30.78 7.96 -16.79
C CYS A 258 29.51 7.58 -17.55
N LYS A 259 29.56 7.54 -18.89
CA LYS A 259 28.39 7.22 -19.72
C LYS A 259 28.53 5.84 -20.34
N TYR A 260 27.54 4.97 -20.07
CA TYR A 260 27.44 3.63 -20.63
C TYR A 260 26.29 3.56 -21.64
N THR A 261 26.58 3.08 -22.84
CA THR A 261 25.58 2.87 -23.90
C THR A 261 25.45 1.38 -24.22
N LEU A 262 24.27 0.82 -23.95
CA LEU A 262 23.94 -0.58 -24.20
C LEU A 262 22.85 -0.66 -25.27
N LYS A 263 23.05 -1.50 -26.30
CA LYS A 263 22.01 -1.73 -27.32
C LYS A 263 21.36 -3.08 -27.07
N VAL A 264 20.04 -3.09 -26.93
CA VAL A 264 19.29 -4.33 -26.68
C VAL A 264 19.13 -5.06 -28.01
N LEU A 265 19.96 -6.09 -28.21
CA LEU A 265 19.89 -6.95 -29.38
C LEU A 265 18.71 -7.94 -29.26
N PRO A 266 18.13 -8.42 -30.37
CA PRO A 266 17.06 -9.42 -30.35
C PRO A 266 17.40 -10.70 -29.59
N GLN A 267 18.67 -11.11 -29.59
CA GLN A 267 19.15 -12.29 -28.83
C GLN A 267 19.10 -12.13 -27.30
N MET A 268 19.02 -10.88 -26.81
CA MET A 268 18.92 -10.55 -25.39
C MET A 268 17.49 -10.29 -24.95
N GLY A 269 16.59 -10.09 -25.93
CA GLY A 269 15.17 -9.95 -25.68
C GLY A 269 14.51 -11.31 -25.45
N PRO A 270 13.26 -11.29 -24.95
CA PRO A 270 12.44 -12.49 -24.87
C PRO A 270 12.12 -13.03 -26.26
N THR A 271 12.15 -14.35 -26.39
CA THR A 271 11.68 -15.06 -27.58
C THR A 271 10.14 -15.10 -27.65
N ALA A 272 9.58 -15.47 -28.81
CA ALA A 272 8.12 -15.55 -28.98
C ALA A 272 7.44 -16.61 -28.07
N ASN A 273 8.21 -17.60 -27.59
CA ASN A 273 7.71 -18.66 -26.70
C ASN A 273 7.92 -18.33 -25.21
N GLU A 274 8.77 -17.34 -24.89
CA GLU A 274 8.98 -16.84 -23.54
C GLU A 274 7.90 -15.81 -23.15
N PHE A 275 7.97 -15.29 -21.92
CA PHE A 275 7.09 -14.20 -21.48
C PHE A 275 7.44 -12.86 -22.15
N ASP A 276 6.53 -11.88 -22.07
CA ASP A 276 6.70 -10.57 -22.72
C ASP A 276 7.97 -9.82 -22.30
N CYS A 277 8.49 -10.10 -21.10
CA CYS A 277 9.69 -9.49 -20.55
C CYS A 277 10.60 -10.51 -19.87
N LYS A 278 11.91 -10.36 -20.07
CA LYS A 278 12.98 -11.17 -19.50
C LYS A 278 13.83 -10.34 -18.54
N ALA A 279 14.29 -10.96 -17.47
CA ALA A 279 15.13 -10.33 -16.47
C ALA A 279 16.62 -10.64 -16.68
N TRP A 280 17.42 -9.61 -16.48
CA TRP A 280 18.87 -9.62 -16.41
C TRP A 280 19.29 -8.87 -15.14
N ALA A 281 20.57 -8.94 -14.79
CA ALA A 281 21.14 -8.15 -13.70
C ALA A 281 22.21 -7.19 -14.23
N TYR A 282 22.45 -6.15 -13.43
CA TYR A 282 23.63 -5.30 -13.52
C TYR A 282 24.28 -5.21 -12.14
N PHE A 283 25.60 -5.10 -12.13
CA PHE A 283 26.44 -5.12 -10.94
C PHE A 283 27.79 -4.43 -11.23
N SER A 284 28.63 -4.24 -10.21
CA SER A 284 30.00 -3.72 -10.38
C SER A 284 30.97 -4.86 -10.70
N ASN A 285 31.85 -4.66 -11.68
CA ASN A 285 32.84 -5.65 -12.12
C ASN A 285 34.26 -5.40 -11.59
N VAL A 286 34.46 -4.47 -10.65
CA VAL A 286 35.78 -4.20 -10.04
C VAL A 286 36.21 -5.38 -9.17
N ASN A 287 35.32 -5.81 -8.27
CA ASN A 287 35.47 -7.07 -7.55
C ASN A 287 34.09 -7.70 -7.37
N LEU A 288 33.81 -8.74 -8.16
CA LEU A 288 32.49 -9.38 -8.22
C LEU A 288 32.00 -9.87 -6.85
N GLU A 289 32.88 -10.43 -6.02
CA GLU A 289 32.49 -10.99 -4.71
C GLU A 289 32.28 -9.88 -3.68
N LYS A 290 33.27 -8.98 -3.53
CA LYS A 290 33.20 -7.92 -2.53
C LYS A 290 32.12 -6.89 -2.84
N ASP A 291 31.97 -6.51 -4.11
CA ASP A 291 30.98 -5.50 -4.53
C ASP A 291 29.54 -6.02 -4.37
N LEU A 292 29.32 -7.32 -4.60
CA LEU A 292 28.03 -7.98 -4.37
C LEU A 292 27.65 -7.97 -2.90
N HIS A 293 28.53 -8.42 -2.00
CA HIS A 293 28.25 -8.41 -0.56
C HIS A 293 28.13 -6.98 0.01
N SER A 294 28.80 -6.00 -0.60
CA SER A 294 28.61 -4.58 -0.29
C SER A 294 27.23 -4.02 -0.72
N GLY A 295 26.54 -4.66 -1.68
CA GLY A 295 25.16 -4.33 -2.07
C GLY A 295 24.95 -3.85 -3.50
N LEU A 296 25.98 -3.86 -4.35
CA LEU A 296 25.91 -3.28 -5.71
C LEU A 296 25.32 -4.27 -6.73
N ILE A 297 23.99 -4.32 -6.78
CA ILE A 297 23.24 -5.16 -7.72
C ILE A 297 21.91 -4.49 -8.08
N GLY A 298 21.46 -4.66 -9.32
CA GLY A 298 20.11 -4.23 -9.72
C GLY A 298 19.57 -4.98 -10.94
N PRO A 299 18.25 -4.89 -11.19
CA PRO A 299 17.58 -5.57 -12.28
C PRO A 299 17.58 -4.77 -13.59
N VAL A 300 17.87 -5.43 -14.71
CA VAL A 300 17.58 -4.94 -16.07
C VAL A 300 16.47 -5.79 -16.67
N ILE A 301 15.39 -5.17 -17.12
CA ILE A 301 14.24 -5.84 -17.73
C ILE A 301 14.18 -5.50 -19.21
N THR A 302 14.25 -6.51 -20.06
CA THR A 302 14.14 -6.39 -21.52
C THR A 302 12.81 -6.97 -21.98
N CYS A 303 12.00 -6.19 -22.70
CA CYS A 303 10.66 -6.57 -23.14
C CYS A 303 10.52 -6.64 -24.66
N GLN A 304 9.49 -7.35 -25.13
CA GLN A 304 9.08 -7.33 -26.53
C GLN A 304 8.69 -5.90 -26.97
N PRO A 305 8.85 -5.57 -28.26
CA PRO A 305 8.52 -4.23 -28.77
C PRO A 305 7.02 -3.94 -28.63
N GLY A 306 6.68 -2.73 -28.17
CA GLY A 306 5.30 -2.26 -27.98
C GLY A 306 4.62 -2.69 -26.67
N VAL A 307 5.35 -3.30 -25.74
CA VAL A 307 4.82 -3.75 -24.43
C VAL A 307 4.91 -2.64 -23.38
N LEU A 308 5.95 -1.80 -23.43
CA LEU A 308 6.16 -0.75 -22.46
C LEU A 308 5.30 0.47 -22.80
N SER A 309 4.58 0.99 -21.80
CA SER A 309 3.83 2.23 -21.96
C SER A 309 4.79 3.40 -22.20
N SER A 310 4.54 4.18 -23.25
CA SER A 310 5.33 5.37 -23.57
C SER A 310 5.34 6.43 -22.46
N ALA A 311 4.34 6.45 -21.58
CA ALA A 311 4.21 7.47 -20.52
C ALA A 311 4.85 7.04 -19.18
N PHE A 312 4.83 5.74 -18.87
CA PHE A 312 5.28 5.22 -17.57
C PHE A 312 6.50 4.31 -17.65
N GLY A 313 6.94 3.95 -18.86
CA GLY A 313 8.08 3.07 -19.07
C GLY A 313 7.89 1.63 -18.56
N ARG A 314 6.65 1.20 -18.28
CA ARG A 314 6.30 -0.12 -17.71
C ARG A 314 5.11 -0.76 -18.41
N GLN A 315 4.92 -2.06 -18.18
CA GLN A 315 3.70 -2.78 -18.57
C GLN A 315 2.58 -2.46 -17.56
N LEU A 316 1.45 -1.91 -18.03
CA LEU A 316 0.32 -1.56 -17.14
C LEU A 316 -0.59 -2.75 -16.83
N ALA A 317 -0.61 -3.76 -17.71
CA ALA A 317 -1.47 -4.93 -17.59
C ALA A 317 -1.00 -5.95 -16.54
N VAL A 318 0.29 -5.90 -16.19
CA VAL A 318 0.96 -6.87 -15.32
C VAL A 318 1.68 -6.10 -14.22
N GLN A 319 1.62 -6.59 -12.98
CA GLN A 319 2.44 -6.06 -11.90
C GLN A 319 3.72 -6.88 -11.79
N GLU A 320 4.86 -6.19 -11.72
CA GLU A 320 6.18 -6.82 -11.73
C GLU A 320 6.84 -6.67 -10.36
N PHE A 321 7.47 -7.73 -9.88
CA PHE A 321 8.28 -7.73 -8.66
C PHE A 321 9.63 -8.38 -8.93
N SER A 322 10.70 -7.85 -8.35
CA SER A 322 12.04 -8.43 -8.43
C SER A 322 12.50 -8.85 -7.05
N LEU A 323 12.85 -10.12 -6.93
CA LEU A 323 13.35 -10.70 -5.69
C LEU A 323 14.73 -11.27 -5.94
N LEU A 324 15.72 -10.71 -5.27
CA LEU A 324 17.06 -11.23 -5.17
C LEU A 324 17.15 -12.12 -3.94
N PHE A 325 17.44 -13.39 -4.20
CA PHE A 325 17.78 -14.39 -3.19
C PHE A 325 19.30 -14.45 -3.12
N THR A 326 19.89 -14.04 -2.01
CA THR A 326 21.34 -14.11 -1.80
C THR A 326 21.67 -14.14 -0.31
N THR A 327 22.81 -14.71 0.02
CA THR A 327 23.40 -14.65 1.36
C THR A 327 24.41 -13.51 1.41
N PHE A 328 24.14 -12.49 2.21
CA PHE A 328 25.08 -11.39 2.42
C PHE A 328 26.04 -11.72 3.57
N ASP A 329 27.30 -11.96 3.24
CA ASP A 329 28.38 -12.12 4.22
C ASP A 329 29.12 -10.79 4.41
N GLU A 330 28.92 -10.16 5.58
CA GLU A 330 29.56 -8.87 5.88
C GLU A 330 31.08 -8.97 6.03
N THR A 331 31.63 -10.16 6.32
CA THR A 331 33.08 -10.37 6.44
C THR A 331 33.80 -10.23 5.10
N LYS A 332 33.08 -10.47 4.00
CA LYS A 332 33.58 -10.34 2.63
C LYS A 332 33.36 -8.94 2.05
N SER A 333 32.58 -8.10 2.73
CA SER A 333 32.28 -6.74 2.27
C SER A 333 33.51 -5.81 2.38
N TRP A 334 33.51 -4.72 1.63
CA TRP A 334 34.56 -3.70 1.73
C TRP A 334 34.55 -2.90 3.04
N TYR A 335 33.42 -2.88 3.76
CA TYR A 335 33.19 -2.04 4.94
C TYR A 335 33.28 -2.83 6.24
N PHE A 336 33.80 -4.06 6.19
CA PHE A 336 33.90 -4.93 7.36
C PHE A 336 34.62 -4.26 8.53
N ASP A 337 35.79 -3.65 8.28
CA ASP A 337 36.59 -2.99 9.32
C ASP A 337 35.84 -1.81 9.95
N GLU A 338 35.23 -0.94 9.13
CA GLU A 338 34.43 0.21 9.61
C GLU A 338 33.20 -0.24 10.41
N ASN A 339 32.49 -1.25 9.92
CA ASN A 339 31.31 -1.81 10.59
C ASN A 339 31.70 -2.46 11.92
N MET A 340 32.88 -3.08 11.99
CA MET A 340 33.38 -3.70 13.21
C MET A 340 33.78 -2.64 14.24
N GLU A 341 34.44 -1.56 13.85
CA GLU A 341 34.74 -0.44 14.74
C GLU A 341 33.46 0.20 15.31
N GLN A 342 32.42 0.34 14.49
CA GLN A 342 31.16 0.95 14.92
C GLN A 342 30.35 0.04 15.86
N ASN A 343 30.34 -1.27 15.59
CA ASN A 343 29.50 -2.22 16.30
C ASN A 343 30.14 -2.82 17.56
N CYS A 344 31.47 -2.79 17.67
CA CYS A 344 32.16 -3.29 18.85
C CYS A 344 32.25 -2.25 19.97
N ARG A 345 31.61 -2.52 21.12
CA ARG A 345 31.86 -1.76 22.36
C ARG A 345 33.15 -2.27 23.01
N PRO A 346 34.11 -1.39 23.38
CA PRO A 346 35.35 -1.82 23.99
C PRO A 346 35.11 -2.42 25.40
N PRO A 347 35.78 -3.52 25.78
CA PRO A 347 36.81 -4.26 25.03
C PRO A 347 36.23 -5.32 24.07
N CYS A 348 36.57 -5.22 22.78
CA CYS A 348 36.19 -6.16 21.73
C CYS A 348 37.19 -7.33 21.71
N GLN A 349 36.88 -8.43 22.40
CA GLN A 349 37.63 -9.69 22.30
C GLN A 349 36.82 -10.66 21.41
N ILE A 350 36.83 -10.44 20.10
CA ILE A 350 36.14 -11.31 19.14
C ILE A 350 37.18 -12.15 18.39
N GLN A 351 37.01 -13.47 18.39
CA GLN A 351 37.76 -14.37 17.53
C GLN A 351 37.14 -14.32 16.12
N GLN A 352 37.78 -13.59 15.20
CA GLN A 352 37.32 -13.37 13.82
C GLN A 352 37.09 -14.69 13.04
N ASP A 353 37.84 -15.74 13.37
CA ASP A 353 37.74 -17.04 12.70
C ASP A 353 36.70 -17.99 13.30
N SER A 354 36.04 -17.60 14.39
CA SER A 354 35.03 -18.46 15.00
C SER A 354 33.83 -18.65 14.04
N PRO A 355 33.34 -19.89 13.87
CA PRO A 355 32.22 -20.17 12.97
C PRO A 355 30.93 -19.48 13.43
N GLU A 356 30.78 -19.23 14.73
CA GLU A 356 29.66 -18.49 15.31
C GLU A 356 29.66 -17.03 14.87
N PHE A 357 30.83 -16.38 14.80
CA PHE A 357 30.95 -15.01 14.34
C PHE A 357 30.64 -14.87 12.85
N LYS A 358 31.14 -15.81 12.03
CA LYS A 358 30.81 -15.84 10.59
C LYS A 358 29.31 -16.03 10.37
N ARG A 359 28.69 -16.97 11.09
CA ARG A 359 27.23 -17.19 11.02
C ARG A 359 26.43 -15.97 11.50
N SER A 360 26.92 -15.25 12.51
CA SER A 360 26.26 -14.02 13.01
C SER A 360 26.33 -12.85 12.03
N ASN A 361 27.31 -12.83 11.13
CA ASN A 361 27.51 -11.78 10.13
C ASN A 361 27.09 -12.18 8.72
N SER A 362 26.61 -13.42 8.55
CA SER A 362 25.98 -13.91 7.33
C SER A 362 24.46 -13.75 7.42
N PHE A 363 23.89 -12.97 6.51
CA PHE A 363 22.46 -12.68 6.45
C PHE A 363 21.84 -13.34 5.22
N HIS A 364 20.99 -14.35 5.44
CA HIS A 364 20.21 -14.96 4.36
C HIS A 364 18.97 -14.10 4.10
N ALA A 365 19.01 -13.30 3.04
CA ALA A 365 18.07 -12.21 2.86
C ALA A 365 17.37 -12.25 1.50
N ILE A 366 16.17 -11.66 1.45
CA ILE A 366 15.49 -11.33 0.20
C ILE A 366 15.57 -9.81 0.03
N ASN A 367 16.20 -9.33 -1.05
CA ASN A 367 16.44 -7.89 -1.29
C ASN A 367 17.09 -7.13 -0.11
N GLY A 368 17.91 -7.84 0.69
CA GLY A 368 18.59 -7.26 1.85
C GLY A 368 17.77 -7.21 3.14
N TYR A 369 16.58 -7.83 3.18
CA TYR A 369 15.77 -7.99 4.39
C TYR A 369 15.71 -9.44 4.86
N VAL A 370 15.73 -9.61 6.18
CA VAL A 370 15.70 -10.91 6.87
C VAL A 370 14.42 -11.00 7.74
N MET A 371 13.86 -12.20 7.93
CA MET A 371 12.72 -12.50 8.82
C MET A 371 11.41 -11.77 8.46
N ASP A 372 10.86 -12.02 7.27
CA ASP A 372 9.53 -11.55 6.84
C ASP A 372 9.35 -10.01 6.76
N MET A 373 10.44 -9.24 6.78
CA MET A 373 10.39 -7.78 6.89
C MET A 373 10.32 -7.02 5.56
N LEU A 374 10.46 -7.71 4.43
CA LEU A 374 10.49 -7.09 3.10
C LEU A 374 9.18 -6.30 2.84
N PRO A 375 9.25 -4.97 2.64
CA PRO A 375 8.07 -4.16 2.35
C PRO A 375 7.70 -4.17 0.86
N GLY A 376 6.58 -3.54 0.51
CA GLY A 376 6.22 -3.26 -0.89
C GLY A 376 5.57 -4.39 -1.68
N LEU A 377 5.45 -5.60 -1.13
CA LEU A 377 4.80 -6.73 -1.81
C LEU A 377 3.27 -6.69 -1.68
N VAL A 378 2.62 -5.78 -2.42
CA VAL A 378 1.16 -5.60 -2.41
C VAL A 378 0.60 -5.84 -3.81
N MET A 379 -0.35 -6.77 -3.94
CA MET A 379 -0.88 -7.20 -5.23
C MET A 379 -2.40 -7.43 -5.20
N ALA A 380 -3.08 -7.21 -6.33
CA ALA A 380 -4.51 -7.43 -6.42
C ALA A 380 -4.86 -8.89 -6.72
N GLN A 381 -5.97 -9.36 -6.16
CA GLN A 381 -6.56 -10.65 -6.49
C GLN A 381 -6.94 -10.72 -7.98
N HIS A 382 -6.70 -11.86 -8.62
CA HIS A 382 -6.93 -12.11 -10.05
C HIS A 382 -6.10 -11.27 -11.04
N GLN A 383 -5.24 -10.37 -10.56
CA GLN A 383 -4.32 -9.64 -11.43
C GLN A 383 -3.15 -10.54 -11.84
N ARG A 384 -2.65 -10.38 -13.07
CA ARG A 384 -1.45 -11.10 -13.51
C ARG A 384 -0.22 -10.47 -12.88
N ILE A 385 0.63 -11.30 -12.27
CA ILE A 385 1.85 -10.87 -11.59
C ILE A 385 3.02 -11.59 -12.20
N ARG A 386 4.08 -10.86 -12.49
CA ARG A 386 5.34 -11.39 -12.97
C ARG A 386 6.43 -11.19 -11.92
N TRP A 387 7.07 -12.29 -11.54
CA TRP A 387 8.21 -12.27 -10.64
C TRP A 387 9.49 -12.45 -11.43
N HIS A 388 10.44 -11.57 -11.16
CA HIS A 388 11.81 -11.65 -11.63
C HIS A 388 12.65 -12.15 -10.46
N LEU A 389 12.93 -13.44 -10.49
CA LEU A 389 13.69 -14.14 -9.47
C LEU A 389 15.17 -14.09 -9.86
N LEU A 390 15.97 -13.43 -9.04
CA LEU A 390 17.39 -13.23 -9.26
C LEU A 390 18.14 -14.01 -8.18
N ASN A 391 19.20 -14.72 -8.58
CA ASN A 391 20.15 -15.27 -7.64
C ASN A 391 21.56 -14.93 -8.11
N MET A 392 22.35 -14.38 -7.19
CA MET A 392 23.75 -14.06 -7.40
C MET A 392 24.46 -14.31 -6.07
N GLY A 393 25.57 -15.04 -6.10
CA GLY A 393 26.23 -15.49 -4.88
C GLY A 393 27.31 -16.52 -5.16
N SER A 394 27.74 -17.19 -4.09
CA SER A 394 28.71 -18.29 -4.14
C SER A 394 28.06 -19.58 -4.63
N THR A 395 28.85 -20.63 -4.84
CA THR A 395 28.37 -21.95 -5.27
C THR A 395 27.44 -22.63 -4.26
N GLU A 396 27.47 -22.20 -3.01
CA GLU A 396 26.64 -22.73 -1.91
C GLU A 396 25.24 -22.07 -1.88
N ASP A 397 25.07 -20.93 -2.57
CA ASP A 397 23.82 -20.16 -2.60
C ASP A 397 22.83 -20.73 -3.62
N ILE A 398 22.43 -21.99 -3.46
CA ILE A 398 21.31 -22.55 -4.22
C ILE A 398 20.02 -22.28 -3.43
N HIS A 399 19.09 -21.55 -4.05
CA HIS A 399 17.84 -21.15 -3.41
C HIS A 399 16.65 -21.79 -4.11
N SER A 400 15.85 -22.55 -3.37
CA SER A 400 14.62 -23.16 -3.86
C SER A 400 13.44 -22.29 -3.45
N VAL A 401 12.95 -21.45 -4.36
CA VAL A 401 11.90 -20.47 -4.07
C VAL A 401 10.54 -21.12 -4.09
N HIS A 402 9.80 -20.99 -2.99
CA HIS A 402 8.45 -21.52 -2.83
C HIS A 402 7.47 -20.40 -2.45
N PHE A 403 6.31 -20.37 -3.12
CA PHE A 403 5.21 -19.46 -2.81
C PHE A 403 4.10 -20.21 -2.08
N HIS A 404 3.82 -19.83 -0.84
CA HIS A 404 2.81 -20.53 -0.03
C HIS A 404 1.41 -20.42 -0.63
N GLY A 405 0.77 -21.59 -0.85
CA GLY A 405 -0.63 -21.68 -1.27
C GLY A 405 -0.94 -21.13 -2.67
N GLN A 406 0.09 -20.79 -3.45
CA GLN A 406 -0.04 -20.27 -4.81
C GLN A 406 0.80 -21.11 -5.76
N LEU A 407 0.33 -21.24 -6.99
CA LEU A 407 1.06 -21.89 -8.07
C LEU A 407 1.46 -20.83 -9.10
N PHE A 408 2.59 -21.05 -9.75
CA PHE A 408 3.04 -20.17 -10.84
C PHE A 408 3.29 -20.98 -12.11
N THR A 409 3.35 -20.24 -13.21
CA THR A 409 3.60 -20.75 -14.55
C THR A 409 4.96 -20.27 -15.03
N ILE A 410 5.66 -21.14 -15.75
CA ILE A 410 6.92 -20.83 -16.43
C ILE A 410 6.78 -21.17 -17.92
N LYS A 411 7.33 -20.29 -18.77
CA LYS A 411 7.37 -20.46 -20.22
C LYS A 411 8.81 -20.64 -20.69
N THR A 412 9.08 -21.77 -21.32
CA THR A 412 10.33 -22.01 -22.06
C THR A 412 10.00 -22.41 -23.49
N ASN A 413 9.43 -23.60 -23.69
CA ASN A 413 8.86 -24.05 -24.97
C ASN A 413 7.35 -24.30 -24.88
N GLN A 414 6.90 -24.72 -23.70
CA GLN A 414 5.50 -24.91 -23.33
C GLN A 414 5.27 -24.24 -21.97
N GLU A 415 4.01 -24.06 -21.60
CA GLU A 415 3.63 -23.57 -20.28
C GLU A 415 3.66 -24.71 -19.26
N TYR A 416 4.56 -24.62 -18.29
CA TYR A 416 4.61 -25.56 -17.16
C TYR A 416 4.10 -24.89 -15.89
N ARG A 417 3.33 -25.63 -15.08
CA ARG A 417 2.91 -25.20 -13.75
C ARG A 417 3.84 -25.80 -12.71
N MET A 418 4.38 -24.96 -11.84
CA MET A 418 5.32 -25.36 -10.80
C MET A 418 4.92 -24.70 -9.46
N GLY A 419 5.29 -25.35 -8.35
CA GLY A 419 5.15 -24.79 -7.00
C GLY A 419 6.47 -24.29 -6.40
N VAL A 420 7.59 -24.81 -6.91
CA VAL A 420 8.95 -24.48 -6.44
C VAL A 420 9.84 -24.21 -7.65
N HIS A 421 10.71 -23.20 -7.55
CA HIS A 421 11.67 -22.86 -8.59
C HIS A 421 13.08 -22.78 -8.02
N ASN A 422 13.98 -23.62 -8.53
CA ASN A 422 15.38 -23.65 -8.08
C ASN A 422 16.19 -22.59 -8.82
N LEU A 423 16.76 -21.66 -8.08
CA LEU A 423 17.67 -20.65 -8.58
C LEU A 423 19.11 -21.07 -8.29
N TYR A 424 19.88 -21.25 -9.35
CA TYR A 424 21.32 -21.41 -9.27
C TYR A 424 22.02 -20.04 -9.30
N PRO A 425 23.22 -19.91 -8.73
CA PRO A 425 23.98 -18.67 -8.79
C PRO A 425 24.19 -18.20 -10.24
N GLY A 426 23.79 -16.96 -10.53
CA GLY A 426 23.87 -16.35 -11.87
C GLY A 426 22.69 -16.67 -12.80
N VAL A 427 21.70 -17.46 -12.35
CA VAL A 427 20.48 -17.71 -13.11
C VAL A 427 19.41 -16.68 -12.74
N PHE A 428 18.81 -16.09 -13.76
CA PHE A 428 17.69 -15.16 -13.64
C PHE A 428 16.43 -15.81 -14.20
N GLY A 429 15.43 -16.02 -13.34
CA GLY A 429 14.17 -16.65 -13.68
C GLY A 429 13.04 -15.63 -13.80
N THR A 430 12.14 -15.82 -14.76
CA THR A 430 10.88 -15.08 -14.85
C THR A 430 9.71 -16.02 -14.75
N VAL A 431 8.82 -15.79 -13.78
CA VAL A 431 7.64 -16.61 -13.55
C VAL A 431 6.39 -15.74 -13.45
N GLU A 432 5.25 -16.27 -13.89
CA GLU A 432 3.96 -15.57 -13.79
C GLU A 432 3.01 -16.31 -12.85
N MET A 433 2.33 -15.56 -11.99
CA MET A 433 1.32 -16.09 -11.08
C MET A 433 -0.01 -15.34 -11.18
N HIS A 434 -1.08 -16.03 -10.80
CA HIS A 434 -2.44 -15.48 -10.69
C HIS A 434 -2.97 -15.76 -9.27
N PRO A 435 -2.92 -14.79 -8.34
CA PRO A 435 -3.38 -15.01 -6.99
C PRO A 435 -4.91 -15.09 -6.93
N ILE A 436 -5.41 -16.27 -6.54
CA ILE A 436 -6.87 -16.52 -6.48
C ILE A 436 -7.45 -16.11 -5.13
N ARG A 437 -6.67 -16.20 -4.05
CA ARG A 437 -7.16 -16.03 -2.68
C ARG A 437 -6.53 -14.80 -2.03
N PRO A 438 -7.35 -13.86 -1.49
CA PRO A 438 -6.84 -12.72 -0.76
C PRO A 438 -6.34 -13.16 0.62
N GLY A 439 -5.39 -12.42 1.16
CA GLY A 439 -4.73 -12.71 2.42
C GLY A 439 -3.26 -12.36 2.39
N ILE A 440 -2.61 -12.58 3.52
CA ILE A 440 -1.16 -12.47 3.64
C ILE A 440 -0.60 -13.87 3.40
N TRP A 441 0.36 -13.95 2.49
CA TRP A 441 1.06 -15.15 2.10
C TRP A 441 2.55 -14.94 2.26
N GLN A 442 3.31 -16.03 2.25
CA GLN A 442 4.76 -16.01 2.44
C GLN A 442 5.46 -16.56 1.19
N VAL A 443 6.58 -15.95 0.84
CA VAL A 443 7.56 -16.49 -0.11
C VAL A 443 8.83 -16.78 0.67
N GLU A 444 9.38 -17.97 0.51
CA GLU A 444 10.56 -18.40 1.25
C GLU A 444 11.48 -19.28 0.42
N CYS A 445 12.70 -19.44 0.89
CA CYS A 445 13.61 -20.47 0.42
C CYS A 445 13.32 -21.77 1.19
N GLU A 446 12.97 -22.86 0.50
CA GLU A 446 12.64 -24.17 1.09
C GLU A 446 13.88 -24.89 1.68
N VAL A 447 15.09 -24.40 1.38
CA VAL A 447 16.32 -24.90 2.00
C VAL A 447 16.29 -24.62 3.50
N GLY A 448 16.21 -25.67 4.32
CA GLY A 448 15.92 -25.55 5.75
C GLY A 448 16.87 -24.65 6.56
N GLU A 449 18.17 -24.65 6.26
CA GLU A 449 19.13 -23.76 6.94
C GLU A 449 18.89 -22.28 6.58
N HIS A 450 18.66 -21.98 5.29
CA HIS A 450 18.37 -20.63 4.81
C HIS A 450 17.02 -20.13 5.35
N GLN A 451 16.02 -21.01 5.43
CA GLN A 451 14.71 -20.71 5.99
C GLN A 451 14.81 -20.35 7.48
N GLN A 452 15.53 -21.18 8.27
CA GLN A 452 15.73 -20.95 9.70
C GLN A 452 16.53 -19.67 9.98
N ALA A 453 17.46 -19.32 9.07
CA ALA A 453 18.19 -18.07 9.13
C ALA A 453 17.36 -16.84 8.73
N GLY A 454 16.11 -17.03 8.27
CA GLY A 454 15.16 -15.96 8.02
C GLY A 454 14.98 -15.56 6.57
N MET A 455 15.35 -16.39 5.60
CA MET A 455 15.17 -16.12 4.17
C MET A 455 13.71 -16.29 3.71
N SER A 456 12.86 -15.38 4.18
CA SER A 456 11.43 -15.34 3.92
C SER A 456 10.90 -13.91 3.86
N ALA A 457 9.82 -13.73 3.11
CA ALA A 457 9.14 -12.45 2.93
C ALA A 457 7.62 -12.65 2.88
N LEU A 458 6.86 -11.67 3.37
CA LEU A 458 5.41 -11.68 3.31
C LEU A 458 4.91 -10.82 2.13
N PHE A 459 3.91 -11.33 1.42
CA PHE A 459 3.21 -10.58 0.40
C PHE A 459 1.70 -10.55 0.66
N LEU A 460 1.09 -9.40 0.36
CA LEU A 460 -0.31 -9.12 0.62
C LEU A 460 -1.11 -9.16 -0.68
N VAL A 461 -2.04 -10.11 -0.76
CA VAL A 461 -3.05 -10.17 -1.82
C VAL A 461 -4.34 -9.53 -1.32
N TYR A 462 -4.76 -8.42 -1.91
CA TYR A 462 -6.00 -7.75 -1.54
C TYR A 462 -7.09 -7.95 -2.60
N ASN A 463 -8.35 -7.93 -2.16
CA ASN A 463 -9.48 -7.95 -3.09
C ASN A 463 -9.80 -6.52 -3.56
N PRO A 464 -9.67 -6.19 -4.86
CA PRO A 464 -9.94 -4.85 -5.38
C PRO A 464 -11.41 -4.43 -5.28
N GLU A 465 -12.34 -5.38 -5.14
CA GLU A 465 -13.77 -5.12 -4.93
C GLU A 465 -14.08 -4.68 -3.49
N CYS A 466 -13.12 -4.76 -2.57
CA CYS A 466 -13.28 -4.46 -1.16
C CYS A 466 -13.20 -2.94 -0.88
N GLN A 467 -14.11 -2.18 -1.49
CA GLN A 467 -14.15 -0.71 -1.38
C GLN A 467 -15.29 -0.28 -0.46
N ARG A 468 -15.02 -0.21 0.85
CA ARG A 468 -16.02 0.19 1.85
C ARG A 468 -15.65 1.50 2.53
N PRO A 469 -16.63 2.34 2.91
CA PRO A 469 -16.36 3.47 3.77
C PRO A 469 -15.89 2.96 5.14
N LEU A 470 -14.75 3.47 5.61
CA LEU A 470 -14.21 3.11 6.93
C LEU A 470 -15.03 3.71 8.08
N GLY A 471 -15.86 4.71 7.75
CA GLY A 471 -16.98 5.18 8.54
C GLY A 471 -16.70 6.47 9.31
N LEU A 472 -16.04 7.42 8.63
CA LEU A 472 -16.04 8.81 9.06
C LEU A 472 -17.46 9.38 9.08
N ALA A 473 -18.29 9.13 8.08
CA ALA A 473 -19.69 9.56 8.06
C ALA A 473 -20.58 8.75 9.01
N LEU A 474 -20.28 7.46 9.18
CA LEU A 474 -21.05 6.54 10.03
C LEU A 474 -20.76 6.69 11.52
N GLY A 475 -19.68 7.36 11.90
CA GLY A 475 -19.28 7.51 13.30
C GLY A 475 -18.56 6.29 13.90
N SER A 476 -18.18 5.29 13.08
CA SER A 476 -17.32 4.19 13.55
C SER A 476 -15.92 4.68 13.91
N ILE A 477 -15.42 5.67 13.18
CA ILE A 477 -14.20 6.41 13.54
C ILE A 477 -14.60 7.45 14.59
N ALA A 478 -14.02 7.34 15.78
CA ALA A 478 -14.32 8.20 16.92
C ALA A 478 -13.71 9.60 16.74
N ASP A 479 -14.28 10.62 17.39
CA ASP A 479 -13.77 12.00 17.33
C ASP A 479 -12.31 12.12 17.82
N SER A 480 -11.90 11.27 18.77
CA SER A 480 -10.53 11.24 19.31
C SER A 480 -9.48 10.73 18.33
N GLN A 481 -9.91 10.05 17.25
CA GLN A 481 -9.01 9.49 16.23
C GLN A 481 -8.62 10.51 15.16
N ILE A 482 -9.29 11.66 15.12
CA ILE A 482 -9.06 12.70 14.11
C ILE A 482 -8.28 13.84 14.75
N THR A 483 -7.07 14.08 14.26
CA THR A 483 -6.20 15.18 14.71
C THR A 483 -5.89 16.12 13.54
N ALA A 484 -5.55 17.37 13.83
CA ALA A 484 -5.20 18.34 12.81
C ALA A 484 -4.14 19.31 13.31
N SER A 485 -3.46 19.97 12.38
CA SER A 485 -2.46 21.01 12.66
C SER A 485 -3.02 22.22 13.39
N GLY A 486 -4.30 22.54 13.15
CA GLY A 486 -4.97 23.72 13.69
C GLY A 486 -6.47 23.70 13.41
N GLN A 487 -7.18 24.64 14.04
CA GLN A 487 -8.61 24.81 13.89
C GLN A 487 -8.95 26.30 13.81
N TYR A 488 -9.84 26.66 12.90
CA TYR A 488 -10.37 28.01 12.81
C TYR A 488 -11.66 28.12 13.63
N GLY A 489 -11.62 28.85 14.75
CA GLY A 489 -12.78 29.04 15.61
C GLY A 489 -13.43 27.72 16.04
N GLN A 490 -14.67 27.49 15.62
CA GLN A 490 -15.44 26.27 15.95
C GLN A 490 -15.34 25.15 14.90
N TRP A 491 -14.56 25.34 13.82
CA TRP A 491 -14.38 24.38 12.72
C TRP A 491 -13.35 23.31 13.07
N ALA A 492 -13.67 22.50 14.07
CA ALA A 492 -12.80 21.46 14.62
C ALA A 492 -12.66 20.23 13.70
N PRO A 493 -11.55 19.47 13.80
CA PRO A 493 -11.31 18.27 12.99
C PRO A 493 -12.39 17.19 13.11
N ARG A 494 -13.05 17.07 14.27
CA ARG A 494 -14.16 16.11 14.49
C ARG A 494 -15.33 16.25 13.50
N LEU A 495 -15.48 17.44 12.89
CA LEU A 495 -16.54 17.76 11.94
C LEU A 495 -16.16 17.44 10.49
N ALA A 496 -14.95 16.95 10.22
CA ALA A 496 -14.45 16.63 8.88
C ALA A 496 -15.08 15.37 8.26
N ARG A 497 -16.36 15.10 8.54
CA ARG A 497 -17.09 13.90 8.12
C ARG A 497 -17.92 14.21 6.87
N LEU A 498 -17.87 13.31 5.89
CA LEU A 498 -18.63 13.47 4.65
C LEU A 498 -20.14 13.60 4.91
N GLY A 499 -20.80 14.55 4.24
CA GLY A 499 -22.25 14.72 4.34
C GLY A 499 -22.76 15.29 5.68
N TYR A 500 -21.87 15.72 6.58
CA TYR A 500 -22.28 16.30 7.86
C TYR A 500 -23.10 17.59 7.64
N SER A 501 -24.24 17.70 8.34
CA SER A 501 -25.20 18.80 8.21
C SER A 501 -25.09 19.78 9.36
N GLY A 502 -25.27 21.08 9.09
CA GLY A 502 -25.26 22.13 10.10
C GLY A 502 -24.69 23.44 9.56
N SER A 503 -24.75 24.51 10.36
CA SER A 503 -24.08 25.78 10.06
C SER A 503 -22.56 25.68 10.19
N ILE A 504 -22.09 24.79 11.07
CA ILE A 504 -20.68 24.42 11.25
C ILE A 504 -20.60 22.92 11.01
N ASN A 505 -19.99 22.52 9.90
CA ASN A 505 -20.11 21.15 9.42
C ASN A 505 -18.86 20.59 8.73
N ALA A 506 -17.72 21.26 8.85
CA ALA A 506 -16.46 20.83 8.23
C ALA A 506 -15.27 21.13 9.15
N TRP A 507 -14.08 20.68 8.77
CA TRP A 507 -12.84 21.18 9.34
C TRP A 507 -12.32 22.35 8.50
N SER A 508 -11.81 23.39 9.16
CA SER A 508 -11.21 24.54 8.49
C SER A 508 -10.05 25.10 9.30
N THR A 509 -9.04 25.63 8.61
CA THR A 509 -7.86 26.25 9.21
C THR A 509 -7.33 27.38 8.33
N ASP A 510 -6.56 28.29 8.93
CA ASP A 510 -5.92 29.45 8.31
C ASP A 510 -4.39 29.28 8.13
N GLY A 511 -3.82 28.16 8.61
CA GLY A 511 -2.38 27.89 8.52
C GLY A 511 -1.91 27.46 7.13
N GLY A 512 -0.80 28.04 6.66
CA GLY A 512 -0.20 27.76 5.33
C GLY A 512 0.28 26.32 5.12
N ASN A 513 0.67 25.62 6.19
CA ASN A 513 1.05 24.19 6.17
C ASN A 513 0.07 23.38 7.04
N SER A 514 -1.19 23.38 6.64
CA SER A 514 -2.21 22.64 7.37
C SER A 514 -2.17 21.14 7.06
N TRP A 515 -2.62 20.33 8.02
CA TRP A 515 -2.84 18.91 7.81
C TRP A 515 -3.96 18.40 8.68
N ILE A 516 -4.64 17.37 8.19
CA ILE A 516 -5.60 16.57 8.96
C ILE A 516 -5.14 15.12 8.93
N GLN A 517 -5.17 14.47 10.09
CA GLN A 517 -4.72 13.11 10.32
C GLN A 517 -5.86 12.26 10.85
N VAL A 518 -5.93 11.02 10.40
CA VAL A 518 -6.84 10.00 10.92
C VAL A 518 -6.02 8.80 11.40
N ASP A 519 -6.22 8.40 12.66
CA ASP A 519 -5.72 7.12 13.19
C ASP A 519 -6.78 6.04 13.03
N LEU A 520 -6.47 5.01 12.25
CA LEU A 520 -7.35 3.87 11.98
C LEU A 520 -7.33 2.81 13.09
N LEU A 521 -6.54 2.99 14.15
CA LEU A 521 -6.23 2.08 15.27
C LEU A 521 -5.53 0.78 14.90
N ARG A 522 -5.83 0.24 13.73
CA ARG A 522 -5.22 -0.94 13.14
C ARG A 522 -4.76 -0.62 11.73
N PRO A 523 -3.72 -1.29 11.23
CA PRO A 523 -3.29 -1.10 9.86
C PRO A 523 -4.39 -1.62 8.90
N MET A 524 -4.71 -0.82 7.89
CA MET A 524 -5.77 -1.10 6.91
C MET A 524 -5.28 -0.81 5.50
N ILE A 525 -6.00 -1.34 4.51
CA ILE A 525 -5.78 -1.05 3.10
C ILE A 525 -6.73 0.07 2.70
N LEU A 526 -6.19 1.15 2.12
CA LEU A 526 -6.93 2.28 1.63
C LEU A 526 -6.95 2.24 0.10
N HIS A 527 -8.16 2.16 -0.45
CA HIS A 527 -8.42 2.19 -1.89
C HIS A 527 -8.66 3.59 -2.42
N GLY A 528 -9.02 4.54 -1.55
CA GLY A 528 -9.26 5.92 -1.97
C GLY A 528 -9.79 6.82 -0.88
N ILE A 529 -10.02 8.07 -1.25
CA ILE A 529 -10.59 9.11 -0.38
C ILE A 529 -11.66 9.89 -1.14
N LYS A 530 -12.79 10.11 -0.48
CA LYS A 530 -13.82 11.05 -0.92
C LYS A 530 -13.64 12.36 -0.18
N THR A 531 -13.60 13.46 -0.91
CA THR A 531 -13.45 14.81 -0.35
C THR A 531 -14.64 15.67 -0.74
N GLN A 532 -14.97 16.66 0.09
CA GLN A 532 -16.07 17.59 -0.13
C GLN A 532 -15.74 18.92 0.56
N GLY A 533 -16.09 20.04 -0.07
CA GLY A 533 -15.98 21.37 0.55
C GLY A 533 -17.10 21.65 1.54
N ALA A 534 -17.27 22.92 1.91
CA ALA A 534 -18.49 23.40 2.56
C ALA A 534 -18.74 24.88 2.24
N ARG A 535 -19.95 25.36 2.53
CA ARG A 535 -20.35 26.73 2.22
C ARG A 535 -20.48 27.54 3.51
N GLN A 536 -19.81 28.68 3.55
CA GLN A 536 -19.94 29.62 4.66
C GLN A 536 -20.59 30.92 4.16
N LYS A 537 -21.79 31.23 4.67
CA LYS A 537 -22.64 32.34 4.18
C LYS A 537 -22.88 32.23 2.67
N PHE A 538 -22.17 33.02 1.86
CA PHE A 538 -22.22 33.02 0.40
C PHE A 538 -20.94 32.51 -0.27
N SER A 539 -19.87 32.29 0.51
CA SER A 539 -18.57 31.87 0.00
C SER A 539 -18.46 30.35 0.00
N SER A 540 -18.03 29.79 -1.12
CA SER A 540 -17.69 28.37 -1.26
C SER A 540 -16.23 28.16 -0.84
N LEU A 541 -16.00 27.44 0.25
CA LEU A 541 -14.66 27.12 0.74
C LEU A 541 -14.38 25.64 0.50
N TYR A 542 -13.26 25.35 -0.14
CA TYR A 542 -12.88 24.00 -0.50
C TYR A 542 -11.38 23.91 -0.79
N ILE A 543 -10.87 22.68 -0.74
CA ILE A 543 -9.52 22.35 -1.20
C ILE A 543 -9.58 21.93 -2.67
N SER A 544 -8.69 22.46 -3.49
CA SER A 544 -8.61 22.15 -4.92
C SER A 544 -7.48 21.19 -5.26
N GLN A 545 -6.41 21.19 -4.46
CA GLN A 545 -5.28 20.28 -4.59
C GLN A 545 -4.77 19.88 -3.22
N PHE A 546 -4.33 18.63 -3.10
CA PHE A 546 -3.75 18.11 -1.87
C PHE A 546 -2.78 16.95 -2.16
N VAL A 547 -1.92 16.67 -1.19
CA VAL A 547 -1.03 15.51 -1.19
C VAL A 547 -1.32 14.65 0.04
N ILE A 548 -0.97 13.37 -0.03
CA ILE A 548 -1.22 12.40 1.03
C ILE A 548 0.09 11.88 1.56
N PHE A 549 0.18 11.82 2.89
CA PHE A 549 1.22 11.10 3.59
C PHE A 549 0.59 9.99 4.43
N TYR A 550 1.27 8.87 4.56
CA TYR A 550 0.81 7.76 5.39
C TYR A 550 1.95 7.15 6.19
N SER A 551 1.57 6.47 7.26
CA SER A 551 2.50 5.82 8.18
C SER A 551 1.86 4.59 8.82
N LEU A 552 2.69 3.61 9.16
CA LEU A 552 2.30 2.47 9.98
C LEU A 552 2.45 2.78 11.48
N ASP A 553 3.46 3.57 11.84
CA ASP A 553 3.91 3.77 13.23
C ASP A 553 3.54 5.14 13.79
N GLY A 554 3.38 6.14 12.91
CA GLY A 554 3.15 7.54 13.26
C GLY A 554 4.44 8.38 13.36
N GLU A 555 5.62 7.74 13.30
CA GLU A 555 6.93 8.39 13.34
C GLU A 555 7.50 8.63 11.94
N SER A 556 7.62 7.57 11.13
CA SER A 556 8.12 7.63 9.76
C SER A 556 6.96 7.88 8.79
N TRP A 557 7.03 8.98 8.03
CA TRP A 557 5.97 9.36 7.09
C TRP A 557 6.45 9.21 5.66
N LYS A 558 5.64 8.55 4.84
CA LYS A 558 5.87 8.37 3.40
C LYS A 558 4.90 9.21 2.61
N GLY A 559 5.41 9.94 1.63
CA GLY A 559 4.59 10.67 0.66
C GLY A 559 4.08 9.71 -0.41
N TYR A 560 2.79 9.80 -0.75
CA TYR A 560 2.21 8.92 -1.75
C TYR A 560 2.63 9.32 -3.17
N LYS A 561 3.30 8.42 -3.89
CA LYS A 561 3.76 8.65 -5.29
C LYS A 561 2.83 7.99 -6.30
N GLY A 562 2.31 6.81 -5.97
CA GLY A 562 1.33 6.09 -6.78
C GLY A 562 1.87 5.75 -8.18
N ASN A 563 1.14 6.18 -9.22
CA ASN A 563 1.53 6.05 -10.62
C ASN A 563 2.12 7.35 -11.21
N ALA A 564 2.37 8.38 -10.40
CA ALA A 564 2.90 9.64 -10.91
C ALA A 564 4.41 9.51 -11.22
N THR A 565 4.86 10.21 -12.27
CA THR A 565 6.29 10.34 -12.60
C THR A 565 7.00 11.35 -11.71
N SER A 566 6.26 12.25 -11.07
CA SER A 566 6.78 13.21 -10.09
C SER A 566 7.18 12.53 -8.77
N SER A 567 7.93 13.26 -7.92
CA SER A 567 8.35 12.79 -6.60
C SER A 567 7.19 12.43 -5.67
N GLN A 568 6.05 13.10 -5.83
CA GLN A 568 4.82 12.85 -5.08
C GLN A 568 3.60 13.06 -5.99
N LYS A 569 2.50 12.38 -5.67
CA LYS A 569 1.23 12.49 -6.40
C LYS A 569 0.38 13.61 -5.84
N VAL A 570 0.11 14.60 -6.69
CA VAL A 570 -0.84 15.67 -6.40
C VAL A 570 -2.24 15.22 -6.80
N PHE A 571 -3.16 15.22 -5.84
CA PHE A 571 -4.56 14.89 -6.06
C PHE A 571 -5.36 16.15 -6.38
N LEU A 572 -6.29 16.02 -7.32
CA LEU A 572 -7.27 17.05 -7.63
C LEU A 572 -8.46 16.91 -6.68
N GLY A 573 -8.70 17.96 -5.90
CA GLY A 573 -9.80 18.08 -4.94
C GLY A 573 -11.10 18.57 -5.58
N ASN A 574 -11.80 19.43 -4.85
CA ASN A 574 -13.12 19.93 -5.22
C ASN A 574 -13.03 21.25 -5.99
N VAL A 575 -14.09 21.57 -6.71
CA VAL A 575 -14.29 22.86 -7.41
C VAL A 575 -15.40 23.68 -6.74
N ASP A 576 -16.21 23.05 -5.90
CA ASP A 576 -17.36 23.64 -5.26
C ASP A 576 -17.52 23.15 -3.80
N ALA A 577 -18.50 23.73 -3.10
CA ALA A 577 -18.77 23.43 -1.70
C ALA A 577 -19.56 22.14 -1.48
N ALA A 578 -20.30 21.65 -2.47
CA ALA A 578 -21.25 20.56 -2.32
C ALA A 578 -20.81 19.27 -3.03
N GLY A 579 -20.10 19.37 -4.15
CA GLY A 579 -19.60 18.26 -4.92
C GLY A 579 -18.70 17.34 -4.09
N VAL A 580 -18.95 16.04 -4.21
CA VAL A 580 -18.10 15.01 -3.63
C VAL A 580 -17.13 14.54 -4.70
N LYS A 581 -15.83 14.77 -4.50
CA LYS A 581 -14.78 14.26 -5.36
C LYS A 581 -14.24 12.95 -4.82
N ASP A 582 -14.33 11.90 -5.63
CA ASP A 582 -13.70 10.60 -5.38
C ASP A 582 -12.29 10.57 -5.96
N ASN A 583 -11.31 10.16 -5.16
CA ASN A 583 -9.91 10.05 -5.50
C ASN A 583 -9.39 8.64 -5.16
N PRO A 584 -9.28 7.74 -6.15
CA PRO A 584 -8.75 6.39 -5.92
C PRO A 584 -7.22 6.37 -5.77
N PHE A 585 -6.73 5.44 -4.96
CA PHE A 585 -5.33 5.13 -4.76
C PHE A 585 -4.95 3.91 -5.59
N ASN A 586 -4.13 4.12 -6.61
CA ASN A 586 -3.57 3.09 -7.47
C ASN A 586 -2.03 3.25 -7.52
N PRO A 587 -1.26 2.35 -6.88
CA PRO A 587 -1.67 1.23 -6.01
C PRO A 587 -2.35 1.70 -4.70
N PRO A 588 -3.08 0.80 -4.00
CA PRO A 588 -3.67 1.11 -2.71
C PRO A 588 -2.59 1.35 -1.64
N ILE A 589 -2.95 2.13 -0.62
CA ILE A 589 -2.06 2.45 0.50
C ILE A 589 -2.28 1.43 1.60
N VAL A 590 -1.20 0.90 2.18
CA VAL A 590 -1.29 0.10 3.41
C VAL A 590 -0.73 0.92 4.57
N GLY A 591 -1.59 1.28 5.52
CA GLY A 591 -1.22 2.21 6.58
C GLY A 591 -2.19 2.20 7.76
N ARG A 592 -1.72 2.68 8.91
CA ARG A 592 -2.56 2.93 10.10
C ARG A 592 -2.94 4.41 10.19
N TYR A 593 -1.98 5.28 9.92
CA TYR A 593 -2.17 6.71 9.94
C TYR A 593 -2.18 7.24 8.51
N ILE A 594 -3.14 8.12 8.24
CA ILE A 594 -3.20 8.87 7.00
C ILE A 594 -3.26 10.36 7.32
N ARG A 595 -2.44 11.15 6.62
CA ARG A 595 -2.38 12.61 6.67
C ARG A 595 -2.71 13.18 5.30
N LEU A 596 -3.61 14.15 5.28
CA LEU A 596 -3.93 14.95 4.10
C LEU A 596 -3.39 16.36 4.29
N HIS A 597 -2.59 16.81 3.33
CA HIS A 597 -2.02 18.15 3.28
C HIS A 597 -2.61 18.92 2.10
N PRO A 598 -3.48 19.93 2.31
CA PRO A 598 -3.95 20.79 1.24
C PRO A 598 -2.80 21.65 0.70
N THR A 599 -2.61 21.65 -0.62
CA THR A 599 -1.61 22.49 -1.29
C THR A 599 -2.22 23.77 -1.86
N TYR A 600 -3.45 23.67 -2.40
CA TYR A 600 -4.17 24.83 -2.93
C TYR A 600 -5.64 24.79 -2.52
N TYR A 601 -6.16 25.93 -2.07
CA TYR A 601 -7.53 26.07 -1.56
C TYR A 601 -8.16 27.38 -2.02
N ASN A 602 -9.49 27.41 -2.04
CA ASN A 602 -10.25 28.61 -2.36
C ASN A 602 -10.61 29.40 -1.09
N ILE A 603 -10.06 30.61 -0.95
CA ILE A 603 -10.21 31.53 0.21
C ILE A 603 -9.66 30.96 1.53
N ARG A 604 -10.04 29.74 1.91
CA ARG A 604 -9.58 29.04 3.12
C ARG A 604 -9.65 27.53 2.92
N THR A 605 -8.78 26.78 3.61
CA THR A 605 -8.89 25.32 3.65
C THR A 605 -10.17 24.93 4.37
N MET A 606 -11.03 24.18 3.69
CA MET A 606 -12.21 23.59 4.29
C MET A 606 -12.47 22.23 3.67
N LEU A 607 -12.67 21.22 4.53
CA LEU A 607 -12.73 19.83 4.11
C LEU A 607 -13.71 19.02 4.96
N ARG A 608 -14.49 18.20 4.26
CA ARG A 608 -15.17 17.01 4.75
C ARG A 608 -14.66 15.82 3.96
N MET A 609 -14.45 14.68 4.60
CA MET A 609 -13.91 13.51 3.91
C MET A 609 -14.50 12.19 4.41
N GLU A 610 -14.38 11.18 3.57
CA GLU A 610 -14.62 9.77 3.89
C GLU A 610 -13.47 8.94 3.31
N LEU A 611 -12.95 8.01 4.10
CA LEU A 611 -11.89 7.10 3.68
C LEU A 611 -12.53 5.81 3.17
N ILE A 612 -12.04 5.33 2.03
CA ILE A 612 -12.49 4.08 1.41
C ILE A 612 -11.37 3.06 1.54
N GLY A 613 -11.69 1.91 2.11
CA GLY A 613 -10.71 0.88 2.38
C GLY A 613 -11.31 -0.41 2.89
N CYS A 614 -10.43 -1.31 3.27
CA CYS A 614 -10.78 -2.58 3.89
C CYS A 614 -9.75 -3.03 4.92
N ASP A 615 -10.14 -4.06 5.66
CA ASP A 615 -9.20 -4.81 6.50
C ASP A 615 -8.16 -5.54 5.62
N LEU A 616 -7.01 -5.89 6.19
CA LEU A 616 -5.88 -6.47 5.47
C LEU A 616 -6.18 -7.81 4.82
N ASN A 617 -6.91 -8.66 5.54
CA ASN A 617 -7.36 -9.94 5.02
C ASN A 617 -8.48 -9.79 3.97
N SER A 618 -8.87 -8.56 3.61
CA SER A 618 -10.01 -8.25 2.72
C SER A 618 -11.32 -8.95 3.14
N CYS A 619 -11.46 -9.25 4.44
CA CYS A 619 -12.52 -10.10 4.99
C CYS A 619 -13.65 -9.30 5.66
N SER A 620 -13.76 -8.00 5.33
CA SER A 620 -14.76 -7.09 5.87
C SER A 620 -15.91 -6.84 4.90
N MET A 621 -16.26 -7.82 4.06
CA MET A 621 -17.31 -7.68 3.05
C MET A 621 -18.69 -8.10 3.57
N PRO A 622 -19.79 -7.48 3.11
CA PRO A 622 -21.14 -7.91 3.48
C PRO A 622 -21.38 -9.34 2.98
N LEU A 623 -21.87 -10.21 3.87
CA LEU A 623 -22.12 -11.63 3.55
C LEU A 623 -23.41 -11.84 2.75
N GLY A 624 -24.26 -10.81 2.66
CA GLY A 624 -25.32 -10.75 1.68
C GLY A 624 -26.74 -10.68 2.26
N MET A 625 -26.90 -10.08 3.43
CA MET A 625 -28.22 -9.74 3.96
C MET A 625 -28.84 -8.60 3.13
N GLU A 626 -28.11 -7.52 2.85
CA GLU A 626 -28.57 -6.36 2.06
C GLU A 626 -28.72 -6.71 0.57
N SER A 627 -27.73 -7.41 0.00
CA SER A 627 -27.73 -7.82 -1.42
C SER A 627 -28.70 -8.98 -1.72
N LYS A 628 -29.31 -9.57 -0.69
CA LYS A 628 -30.23 -10.72 -0.78
C LYS A 628 -29.61 -12.00 -1.34
N VAL A 629 -28.28 -12.11 -1.34
CA VAL A 629 -27.57 -13.37 -1.65
C VAL A 629 -27.94 -14.44 -0.62
N ILE A 630 -28.09 -14.05 0.66
CA ILE A 630 -28.71 -14.91 1.68
C ILE A 630 -30.22 -14.92 1.44
N SER A 631 -30.76 -16.10 1.12
CA SER A 631 -32.17 -16.30 0.83
C SER A 631 -33.06 -16.10 2.08
N ASN A 632 -34.35 -15.85 1.86
CA ASN A 632 -35.30 -15.67 2.97
C ASN A 632 -35.45 -16.92 3.85
N GLN A 633 -35.26 -18.12 3.28
CA GLN A 633 -35.37 -19.40 3.98
C GLN A 633 -34.21 -19.65 4.95
N GLN A 634 -33.07 -19.00 4.71
CA GLN A 634 -31.87 -19.10 5.55
C GLN A 634 -31.93 -18.25 6.83
N ILE A 635 -32.94 -17.38 6.96
CA ILE A 635 -33.10 -16.49 8.10
C ILE A 635 -34.29 -16.97 8.95
N THR A 636 -34.01 -17.36 10.19
CA THR A 636 -35.01 -17.89 11.13
C THR A 636 -34.95 -17.11 12.44
N ALA A 637 -36.02 -17.13 13.24
CA ALA A 637 -36.05 -16.44 14.53
C ALA A 637 -36.85 -17.24 15.55
N SER A 638 -36.73 -16.86 16.81
CA SER A 638 -37.53 -17.39 17.92
C SER A 638 -39.03 -17.20 17.69
N SER A 639 -39.41 -16.00 17.26
CA SER A 639 -40.80 -15.63 16.98
C SER A 639 -40.84 -14.45 16.02
N TYR A 640 -42.02 -14.16 15.46
CA TYR A 640 -42.27 -12.95 14.69
C TYR A 640 -43.64 -12.38 15.00
N SER A 641 -43.77 -11.06 14.97
CA SER A 641 -45.08 -10.41 15.10
C SER A 641 -45.80 -10.40 13.76
N ASP A 642 -46.97 -11.01 13.73
CA ASP A 642 -47.85 -11.04 12.57
C ASP A 642 -49.24 -10.53 12.96
N ASN A 643 -49.71 -9.52 12.21
CA ASN A 643 -51.00 -8.88 12.36
C ASN A 643 -51.60 -8.67 10.96
N ILE A 644 -52.92 -8.58 10.86
CA ILE A 644 -53.68 -8.38 9.61
C ILE A 644 -53.09 -7.26 8.71
N PHE A 645 -52.53 -6.21 9.31
CA PHE A 645 -51.98 -5.07 8.58
C PHE A 645 -50.45 -5.02 8.52
N THR A 646 -49.74 -5.80 9.35
CA THR A 646 -48.27 -5.75 9.45
C THR A 646 -47.68 -7.10 9.81
N THR A 647 -46.86 -7.65 8.92
CA THR A 647 -46.08 -8.86 9.17
C THR A 647 -44.59 -8.51 9.25
N TRP A 648 -43.96 -8.76 10.40
CA TRP A 648 -42.55 -8.45 10.67
C TRP A 648 -41.70 -9.72 10.67
N THR A 649 -41.59 -10.38 9.53
CA THR A 649 -40.90 -11.67 9.41
C THR A 649 -39.38 -11.55 9.61
N PRO A 650 -38.70 -12.63 10.02
CA PRO A 650 -37.23 -12.66 10.11
C PRO A 650 -36.55 -12.33 8.78
N SER A 651 -37.17 -12.67 7.64
CA SER A 651 -36.63 -12.39 6.30
C SER A 651 -36.46 -10.90 5.97
N GLN A 652 -37.11 -10.02 6.74
CA GLN A 652 -37.02 -8.56 6.62
C GLN A 652 -35.89 -7.94 7.45
N ALA A 653 -35.11 -8.74 8.20
CA ALA A 653 -33.99 -8.26 9.02
C ALA A 653 -32.75 -7.83 8.20
N ARG A 654 -32.96 -7.13 7.07
CA ARG A 654 -31.90 -6.75 6.13
C ARG A 654 -31.57 -5.27 6.28
N LEU A 655 -30.28 -4.96 6.23
CA LEU A 655 -29.80 -3.57 6.31
C LEU A 655 -30.46 -2.70 5.23
N ASN A 656 -30.79 -1.45 5.59
CA ASN A 656 -31.36 -0.43 4.69
C ASN A 656 -32.66 -0.81 3.97
N LEU A 657 -33.32 -1.90 4.37
CA LEU A 657 -34.60 -2.30 3.78
C LEU A 657 -35.65 -1.19 3.97
N GLN A 658 -36.35 -0.87 2.89
CA GLN A 658 -37.44 0.11 2.85
C GLN A 658 -38.77 -0.62 2.67
N GLY A 659 -39.83 -0.08 3.27
CA GLY A 659 -41.17 -0.65 3.20
C GLY A 659 -42.03 -0.30 4.42
N ARG A 660 -43.31 -0.68 4.38
CA ARG A 660 -44.23 -0.54 5.53
C ARG A 660 -43.81 -1.41 6.72
N THR A 661 -43.41 -2.65 6.44
CA THR A 661 -42.67 -3.50 7.36
C THR A 661 -41.29 -3.74 6.76
N ASN A 662 -40.26 -3.34 7.49
CA ASN A 662 -38.90 -3.26 6.97
C ASN A 662 -37.85 -3.83 7.93
N ALA A 663 -38.27 -4.54 8.96
CA ALA A 663 -37.38 -5.13 9.95
C ALA A 663 -37.95 -6.43 10.50
N TRP A 664 -37.17 -7.16 11.27
CA TRP A 664 -37.69 -8.24 12.10
C TRP A 664 -38.15 -7.70 13.46
N ARG A 665 -39.27 -8.22 13.94
CA ARG A 665 -39.76 -8.02 15.31
C ARG A 665 -40.27 -9.34 15.89
N PRO A 666 -39.90 -9.70 17.12
CA PRO A 666 -40.46 -10.86 17.78
C PRO A 666 -41.93 -10.64 18.15
N LYS A 667 -42.66 -11.73 18.41
CA LYS A 667 -44.07 -11.69 18.80
C LYS A 667 -44.27 -10.96 20.14
N ALA A 668 -43.35 -11.18 21.09
CA ALA A 668 -43.29 -10.47 22.35
C ALA A 668 -41.87 -9.95 22.59
N ASN A 669 -41.74 -8.83 23.30
CA ASN A 669 -40.44 -8.30 23.68
C ASN A 669 -39.88 -9.13 24.86
N GLY A 670 -38.80 -9.88 24.64
CA GLY A 670 -38.16 -10.69 25.69
C GLY A 670 -36.64 -10.79 25.49
N GLN A 671 -35.91 -10.99 26.59
CA GLN A 671 -34.45 -11.16 26.56
C GLN A 671 -33.99 -12.54 26.05
N LYS A 672 -34.93 -13.48 25.88
CA LYS A 672 -34.70 -14.83 25.35
C LYS A 672 -34.99 -14.94 23.85
N GLU A 673 -35.45 -13.86 23.23
CA GLU A 673 -35.69 -13.82 21.78
C GLU A 673 -34.36 -13.90 21.04
N TRP A 674 -34.38 -14.50 19.85
CA TRP A 674 -33.19 -14.63 19.02
C TRP A 674 -33.52 -14.54 17.54
N LEU A 675 -32.57 -14.01 16.76
CA LEU A 675 -32.58 -14.02 15.31
C LEU A 675 -31.37 -14.82 14.82
N GLN A 676 -31.59 -15.75 13.90
CA GLN A 676 -30.61 -16.69 13.38
C GLN A 676 -30.44 -16.53 11.88
N VAL A 677 -29.18 -16.55 11.43
CA VAL A 677 -28.82 -16.62 10.03
C VAL A 677 -28.01 -17.89 9.78
N ASN A 678 -28.40 -18.64 8.76
CA ASN A 678 -27.68 -19.81 8.25
C ASN A 678 -26.94 -19.42 6.96
N PHE A 679 -25.61 -19.48 6.98
CA PHE A 679 -24.81 -19.16 5.80
C PHE A 679 -24.70 -20.32 4.78
N GLY A 680 -25.13 -21.53 5.15
CA GLY A 680 -25.03 -22.75 4.32
C GLY A 680 -23.63 -23.37 4.26
N LYS A 681 -22.58 -22.59 4.54
CA LYS A 681 -21.19 -23.01 4.69
C LYS A 681 -20.56 -22.36 5.91
N THR A 682 -19.46 -22.90 6.41
CA THR A 682 -18.66 -22.25 7.45
C THR A 682 -18.11 -20.93 6.91
N MET A 683 -18.30 -19.86 7.67
CA MET A 683 -17.86 -18.51 7.31
C MET A 683 -16.99 -17.92 8.42
N ARG A 684 -16.09 -17.00 8.04
CA ARG A 684 -15.30 -16.17 8.95
C ARG A 684 -16.01 -14.85 9.08
N VAL A 685 -16.62 -14.61 10.23
CA VAL A 685 -17.39 -13.40 10.52
C VAL A 685 -16.52 -12.42 11.29
N THR A 686 -16.22 -11.28 10.68
CA THR A 686 -15.36 -10.22 11.22
C THR A 686 -16.15 -9.13 11.95
N GLY A 687 -17.45 -9.02 11.68
CA GLY A 687 -18.29 -8.04 12.36
C GLY A 687 -19.76 -8.16 12.02
N ILE A 688 -20.53 -7.29 12.62
CA ILE A 688 -21.98 -7.15 12.41
C ILE A 688 -22.34 -5.68 12.31
N ILE A 689 -23.26 -5.37 11.41
CA ILE A 689 -23.90 -4.07 11.30
C ILE A 689 -25.33 -4.22 11.81
N THR A 690 -25.73 -3.35 12.74
CA THR A 690 -27.09 -3.30 13.27
C THR A 690 -27.74 -1.97 12.92
N GLN A 691 -29.06 -1.98 12.73
CA GLN A 691 -29.86 -0.79 12.45
C GLN A 691 -31.26 -0.99 13.04
N GLY A 692 -31.85 0.10 13.54
CA GLY A 692 -33.22 0.08 14.07
C GLY A 692 -34.27 0.15 12.97
N ALA A 693 -35.52 0.36 13.36
CA ALA A 693 -36.64 0.60 12.45
C ALA A 693 -37.61 1.62 13.04
N LYS A 694 -38.49 2.14 12.20
CA LYS A 694 -39.57 3.04 12.63
C LYS A 694 -40.89 2.46 12.13
N ALA A 695 -41.83 2.32 13.05
CA ALA A 695 -43.20 1.99 12.72
C ALA A 695 -44.06 3.23 13.00
N VAL A 696 -44.66 3.78 11.94
CA VAL A 696 -45.55 4.96 11.99
C VAL A 696 -44.87 6.18 12.64
N PHE A 697 -44.97 6.33 13.97
CA PHE A 697 -44.36 7.42 14.75
C PHE A 697 -43.40 6.93 15.86
N THR A 698 -43.30 5.63 16.10
CA THR A 698 -42.45 5.07 17.16
C THR A 698 -41.12 4.58 16.60
N ASN A 699 -40.03 5.11 17.15
CA ASN A 699 -38.68 4.63 16.88
C ASN A 699 -38.43 3.36 17.70
N MET A 700 -37.92 2.31 17.05
CA MET A 700 -37.68 1.01 17.67
C MET A 700 -36.29 0.53 17.31
N TYR A 701 -35.47 0.18 18.31
CA TYR A 701 -34.11 -0.27 18.05
C TYR A 701 -33.54 -1.04 19.25
N VAL A 702 -32.56 -1.89 18.98
CA VAL A 702 -31.83 -2.65 19.99
C VAL A 702 -30.62 -1.83 20.45
N LYS A 703 -30.50 -1.63 21.77
CA LYS A 703 -29.42 -0.88 22.44
C LYS A 703 -28.26 -1.77 22.85
N GLU A 704 -28.56 -2.98 23.32
CA GLU A 704 -27.55 -3.96 23.74
C GLU A 704 -27.96 -5.35 23.25
N PHE A 705 -26.99 -6.12 22.75
CA PHE A 705 -27.22 -7.48 22.27
C PHE A 705 -26.01 -8.38 22.55
N ALA A 706 -26.25 -9.68 22.61
CA ALA A 706 -25.22 -10.71 22.66
C ALA A 706 -25.25 -11.55 21.37
N VAL A 707 -24.15 -12.24 21.08
CA VAL A 707 -24.00 -13.05 19.87
C VAL A 707 -23.54 -14.45 20.26
N SER A 708 -24.06 -15.46 19.57
CA SER A 708 -23.62 -16.85 19.71
C SER A 708 -23.38 -17.48 18.33
N SER A 709 -22.31 -18.25 18.20
CA SER A 709 -21.96 -18.99 16.99
C SER A 709 -22.24 -20.48 17.15
N SER A 710 -22.46 -21.16 16.02
CA SER A 710 -22.60 -22.61 15.96
C SER A 710 -22.14 -23.17 14.62
N LEU A 711 -21.57 -24.37 14.63
CA LEU A 711 -21.23 -25.14 13.42
C LEU A 711 -22.39 -26.03 12.98
N ASP A 712 -23.10 -26.64 13.93
CA ASP A 712 -24.13 -27.65 13.64
C ASP A 712 -25.57 -27.11 13.74
N GLY A 713 -25.76 -25.92 14.31
CA GLY A 713 -27.07 -25.31 14.58
C GLY A 713 -27.76 -25.80 15.86
N ILE A 714 -27.20 -26.81 16.53
CA ILE A 714 -27.74 -27.40 17.76
C ILE A 714 -26.98 -26.90 19.00
N HIS A 715 -25.65 -27.01 19.00
CA HIS A 715 -24.80 -26.56 20.09
C HIS A 715 -24.36 -25.11 19.86
N TRP A 716 -24.60 -24.23 20.82
CA TRP A 716 -24.34 -22.80 20.69
C TRP A 716 -23.26 -22.34 21.65
N THR A 717 -22.22 -21.72 21.12
CA THR A 717 -21.14 -21.11 21.90
C THR A 717 -21.36 -19.59 21.94
N PRO A 718 -21.64 -18.99 23.11
CA PRO A 718 -21.75 -17.54 23.23
C PRO A 718 -20.38 -16.88 23.08
N VAL A 719 -20.36 -15.66 22.54
CA VAL A 719 -19.15 -14.86 22.49
C VAL A 719 -18.85 -14.34 23.89
N VAL A 720 -17.66 -14.66 24.41
CA VAL A 720 -17.23 -14.29 25.77
C VAL A 720 -16.09 -13.27 25.73
N GLN A 721 -16.04 -12.37 26.71
CA GLN A 721 -14.94 -11.43 26.94
C GLN A 721 -14.62 -11.38 28.43
N GLY A 722 -13.41 -11.80 28.82
CA GLY A 722 -13.00 -11.82 30.23
C GLY A 722 -13.69 -12.88 31.09
N GLY A 723 -14.29 -13.91 30.48
CA GLY A 723 -15.00 -15.01 31.18
C GLY A 723 -16.52 -14.88 31.16
N ASP A 724 -17.04 -13.67 30.97
CA ASP A 724 -18.48 -13.39 30.89
C ASP A 724 -18.96 -13.24 29.43
N GLU A 725 -20.27 -13.36 29.20
CA GLU A 725 -20.89 -13.12 27.90
C GLU A 725 -20.65 -11.66 27.46
N LYS A 726 -20.11 -11.48 26.25
CA LYS A 726 -19.81 -10.17 25.69
C LYS A 726 -21.11 -9.47 25.27
N ILE A 727 -21.39 -8.34 25.90
CA ILE A 727 -22.50 -7.46 25.54
C ILE A 727 -22.01 -6.41 24.54
N PHE A 728 -22.60 -6.39 23.36
CA PHE A 728 -22.32 -5.40 22.33
C PHE A 728 -23.27 -4.21 22.44
N HIS A 729 -22.72 -3.00 22.30
CA HIS A 729 -23.50 -1.79 22.21
C HIS A 729 -24.04 -1.62 20.78
N GLY A 730 -25.35 -1.54 20.65
CA GLY A 730 -26.07 -1.43 19.40
C GLY A 730 -26.41 0.02 19.04
N ASN A 731 -27.64 0.25 18.62
CA ASN A 731 -28.06 1.50 18.01
C ASN A 731 -28.53 2.53 19.04
N GLN A 732 -28.39 3.80 18.69
CA GLN A 732 -28.93 4.93 19.46
C GLN A 732 -30.19 5.51 18.82
N ASP A 733 -30.39 5.24 17.53
CA ASP A 733 -31.50 5.72 16.71
C ASP A 733 -32.02 4.60 15.78
N HIS A 734 -32.97 4.95 14.91
CA HIS A 734 -33.58 4.00 13.97
C HIS A 734 -32.99 4.05 12.56
N VAL A 735 -32.19 5.07 12.23
CA VAL A 735 -31.70 5.33 10.87
C VAL A 735 -30.23 4.96 10.74
N SER A 736 -29.39 5.41 11.66
CA SER A 736 -27.95 5.19 11.55
C SER A 736 -27.60 3.72 11.77
N PRO A 737 -26.80 3.11 10.88
CA PRO A 737 -26.30 1.76 11.09
C PRO A 737 -25.03 1.80 11.96
N VAL A 738 -24.94 0.92 12.94
CA VAL A 738 -23.80 0.79 13.86
C VAL A 738 -23.01 -0.46 13.52
N VAL A 739 -21.70 -0.32 13.35
CA VAL A 739 -20.79 -1.43 13.05
C VAL A 739 -20.10 -1.89 14.33
N ASN A 740 -20.23 -3.17 14.66
CA ASN A 740 -19.51 -3.83 15.74
C ASN A 740 -18.55 -4.86 15.16
N ALA A 741 -17.26 -4.69 15.41
CA ALA A 741 -16.23 -5.65 15.01
C ALA A 741 -16.10 -6.78 16.04
N PHE A 742 -15.84 -7.99 15.56
CA PHE A 742 -15.52 -9.15 16.39
C PHE A 742 -13.99 -9.30 16.47
N ASP A 743 -13.46 -9.10 17.67
CA ASP A 743 -12.07 -9.39 18.00
C ASP A 743 -12.04 -10.34 19.21
N PRO A 744 -11.64 -11.61 19.04
CA PRO A 744 -11.25 -12.27 17.78
C PRO A 744 -12.42 -12.50 16.80
N PRO A 745 -12.16 -12.71 15.48
CA PRO A 745 -13.21 -13.03 14.50
C PRO A 745 -13.84 -14.40 14.80
N LEU A 746 -15.11 -14.54 14.45
CA LEU A 746 -15.90 -15.73 14.76
C LEU A 746 -15.95 -16.68 13.56
N PHE A 747 -15.91 -17.98 13.83
CA PHE A 747 -16.05 -19.02 12.82
C PHE A 747 -17.33 -19.80 13.08
N GLY A 748 -18.19 -19.91 12.08
CA GLY A 748 -19.48 -20.58 12.23
C GLY A 748 -20.25 -20.65 10.92
N GLN A 749 -21.11 -21.65 10.80
CA GLN A 749 -22.13 -21.73 9.75
C GLN A 749 -23.41 -21.00 10.17
N TYR A 750 -23.72 -21.04 11.48
CA TYR A 750 -24.89 -20.42 12.05
C TYR A 750 -24.51 -19.33 13.04
N MET A 751 -25.17 -18.19 12.94
CA MET A 751 -24.99 -17.07 13.85
C MET A 751 -26.33 -16.66 14.43
N ARG A 752 -26.37 -16.47 15.75
CA ARG A 752 -27.55 -16.01 16.49
C ARG A 752 -27.26 -14.71 17.23
N ILE A 753 -28.24 -13.82 17.19
CA ILE A 753 -28.25 -12.55 17.93
C ILE A 753 -29.33 -12.61 18.99
N HIS A 754 -28.96 -12.18 20.19
CA HIS A 754 -29.82 -12.14 21.38
C HIS A 754 -29.97 -10.69 21.87
N PRO A 755 -31.07 -9.98 21.57
CA PRO A 755 -31.32 -8.65 22.12
C PRO A 755 -31.44 -8.70 23.66
N ARG A 756 -30.68 -7.84 24.35
CA ARG A 756 -30.68 -7.71 25.82
C ARG A 756 -31.40 -6.45 26.29
N ARG A 757 -31.13 -5.32 25.64
CA ARG A 757 -31.83 -4.04 25.89
C ARG A 757 -32.27 -3.40 24.58
N TRP A 758 -33.43 -2.74 24.60
CA TRP A 758 -34.03 -2.11 23.43
C TRP A 758 -34.78 -0.83 23.83
N GLN A 759 -35.11 -0.01 22.84
CA GLN A 759 -35.96 1.16 22.97
C GLN A 759 -37.34 0.88 22.37
N ASN A 760 -38.40 1.07 23.17
CA ASN A 760 -39.81 0.81 22.83
C ASN A 760 -40.11 -0.67 22.48
N HIS A 761 -39.63 -1.16 21.34
CA HIS A 761 -39.75 -2.57 20.94
C HIS A 761 -38.46 -3.09 20.34
N ILE A 762 -38.29 -4.41 20.38
CA ILE A 762 -37.22 -5.10 19.65
C ILE A 762 -37.54 -4.99 18.16
N ALA A 763 -36.71 -4.24 17.43
CA ALA A 763 -36.73 -4.18 15.98
C ALA A 763 -35.29 -4.16 15.47
N LEU A 764 -34.99 -5.04 14.51
CA LEU A 764 -33.64 -5.22 14.01
C LEU A 764 -33.60 -5.35 12.48
N ARG A 765 -32.75 -4.53 11.88
CA ARG A 765 -32.18 -4.69 10.55
C ARG A 765 -30.69 -4.90 10.72
N MET A 766 -30.08 -5.76 9.91
CA MET A 766 -28.68 -6.11 10.10
C MET A 766 -27.99 -6.61 8.84
N GLU A 767 -26.67 -6.61 8.89
CA GLU A 767 -25.78 -7.23 7.91
C GLU A 767 -24.60 -7.87 8.64
N PHE A 768 -24.14 -9.03 8.18
CA PHE A 768 -22.92 -9.64 8.69
C PHE A 768 -21.74 -9.30 7.79
N LEU A 769 -20.59 -9.06 8.40
CA LEU A 769 -19.34 -8.80 7.71
C LEU A 769 -18.44 -10.02 7.84
N GLY A 770 -17.82 -10.45 6.74
CA GLY A 770 -16.97 -11.62 6.75
C GLY A 770 -16.43 -12.02 5.38
N CYS A 771 -15.89 -13.23 5.33
CA CYS A 771 -15.44 -13.90 4.12
C CYS A 771 -15.57 -15.42 4.24
N ASP A 772 -15.40 -16.12 3.12
CA ASP A 772 -15.40 -17.58 3.07
C ASP A 772 -14.16 -18.15 3.77
N THR A 773 -14.33 -19.24 4.53
CA THR A 773 -13.25 -19.94 5.24
C THR A 773 -12.68 -21.12 4.47
N GLN A 774 -13.11 -21.44 3.25
CA GLN A 774 -12.70 -22.69 2.58
C GLN A 774 -11.20 -22.79 2.21
N GLN A 775 -10.32 -22.80 3.22
CA GLN A 775 -9.23 -23.75 3.45
C GLN A 775 -9.76 -25.19 3.53
N LYS A 776 -10.46 -25.66 2.51
CA LYS A 776 -10.35 -27.07 2.16
C LYS A 776 -9.19 -27.16 1.20
N GLY A 777 -7.99 -27.39 1.76
CA GLY A 777 -6.93 -28.04 1.01
C GLY A 777 -7.51 -29.38 0.55
N LEU A 778 -7.56 -29.53 -0.77
CA LEU A 778 -7.80 -30.82 -1.42
C LEU A 778 -6.44 -31.44 -1.67
#